data_AF-A0A7C4QQ48-F1
#
_entry.id   AF-A0A7C4QQ48-F1
#
_cell.length_a   1.000
_cell.length_b   1.000
_cell.length_c   1.000
_cell.angle_alpha   90.00
_cell.angle_beta   90.00
_cell.angle_gamma   90.00
#
_symmetry.space_group_name_H-M   'P 1'
#
loop_
_entity.id
_entity.type
_entity.pdbx_description
1 polymer ?
#
loop_
_entity_poly.entity_id
_entity_poly.type
_entity_poly.pdbx_seq_one_letter_code
_entity_poly.pdbx_strand_id
1 'polypeptide(L)'
;MITEWTCPPHAAEQIVAYIRAERAALGLVPTQQRVVFERFFDETGGMQLVIHAPFGSAINRAWGYALRKRFCRSFDFELQATADDDGILLSLGPQHSFPLESLFGMLNSRNVRGLLEQAVLVQPPFQLRWRWNVTRALLVPRTKFGKKVPPALQRFRADDLLTAVFPQLTGCQENHTGDIELPDHPLVRQTMHDCLHEALDLPGLQAVLQRVEQGDIEFVPRDTREPSPFCHELLNAYPYAFLDGGEIQERRARAVSPGSDWFSDMPPLTWLDPAAIAQVVAEAAPLIRHADELHDWLLSVIVWPAETGMATGAVEQHSRGEEQGGDAGGEQAGDVPNPGSQPRRLPPPSGPWAEQMTALVDQRRALIVAPRPGAAWWVAIERWPAVATLLESADGSDGTDRPARRHPSKKRSTTALLPDGFVVPPGVRTDWDPLSARVAVCRGWMEFCGPVTAAELATRLGWTESQAAAALEALEGEGTVVRGQFRDRREGDQGRRAAASPNGSSQTAEACLAAGTDSGSSTTPTPEPAPKNGAVEWCHRRLLARIHRLTLAGLRRQVEAVDVAAFQRFLWEHQGLTGEHQRAGTNGLFEVLSQLQGIEAPAICWERDLLPARLSDYQPPWLDDLCLTGEVGWGRLFPPGGNGERPRSSGVTRVVPMSIFLRADLPWLLPASEPTREGLGSQATEIWELLVQRGALFAADLIQATRMLPTHLEEALGELIGRGLVTGDTFAGLRSLIAEKKDPLERPMRRAAASLARRRVLGTVTGRWSIFRDQVLGAQRAAATEIGTEATGQAVDSQERLTAWAWQLVRRWGVVFRDLLAREDGAPRWSELVPVFRRLEARGELRGGRFIAGVAGEQFALEAAIRQLRKHRDPAASAELVVINAADPLNLVGIITPPPRIPAQAQNRIAWLRGVPVAVCQGDDVQLLARLSAVETERVQQALRGRPPAEFLPPPRRSGRKPASPEYPQQIPRPLIR
;
A
#
# COMPACT_ATOMS: atom_id res chain seq x y z
N MET A 1 -21.73 22.53 -10.94
CA MET A 1 -20.86 22.05 -9.82
C MET A 1 -19.94 23.14 -9.30
N ILE A 2 -18.92 23.57 -10.05
CA ILE A 2 -17.92 24.55 -9.55
C ILE A 2 -18.56 25.92 -9.25
N THR A 3 -19.34 26.46 -10.20
CA THR A 3 -19.98 27.78 -10.08
C THR A 3 -21.22 27.78 -9.20
N GLU A 4 -22.07 26.77 -9.36
CA GLU A 4 -23.39 26.71 -8.73
C GLU A 4 -23.37 26.13 -7.31
N TRP A 5 -22.40 25.27 -6.97
CA TRP A 5 -22.33 24.57 -5.68
C TRP A 5 -21.02 24.89 -4.92
N THR A 6 -20.25 25.87 -5.41
CA THR A 6 -18.94 26.25 -4.84
C THR A 6 -17.99 25.05 -4.63
N CYS A 7 -18.11 24.02 -5.48
CA CYS A 7 -17.28 22.82 -5.39
C CYS A 7 -15.87 23.13 -5.92
N PRO A 8 -14.80 22.79 -5.19
CA PRO A 8 -13.43 22.97 -5.66
C PRO A 8 -13.21 22.25 -7.02
N PRO A 9 -12.46 22.84 -7.96
CA PRO A 9 -12.26 22.24 -9.29
C PRO A 9 -11.76 20.80 -9.26
N HIS A 10 -10.78 20.48 -8.39
CA HIS A 10 -10.24 19.13 -8.25
C HIS A 10 -11.27 18.13 -7.72
N ALA A 11 -12.15 18.54 -6.80
CA ALA A 11 -13.22 17.68 -6.29
C ALA A 11 -14.27 17.42 -7.37
N ALA A 12 -14.61 18.44 -8.16
CA ALA A 12 -15.49 18.28 -9.32
C ALA A 12 -14.88 17.33 -10.38
N GLU A 13 -13.57 17.46 -10.66
CA GLU A 13 -12.84 16.56 -11.55
C GLU A 13 -12.83 15.12 -11.04
N GLN A 14 -12.58 14.91 -9.75
CA GLN A 14 -12.60 13.58 -9.13
C GLN A 14 -14.00 12.95 -9.18
N ILE A 15 -15.05 13.70 -8.85
CA ILE A 15 -16.43 13.19 -8.92
C ILE A 15 -16.78 12.81 -10.37
N VAL A 16 -16.43 13.67 -11.34
CA VAL A 16 -16.66 13.38 -12.75
C VAL A 16 -15.85 12.17 -13.21
N ALA A 17 -14.60 12.04 -12.77
CA ALA A 17 -13.75 10.89 -13.09
C ALA A 17 -14.33 9.60 -12.50
N TYR A 18 -14.77 9.62 -11.25
CA TYR A 18 -15.37 8.48 -10.56
C TYR A 18 -16.68 8.03 -11.25
N ILE A 19 -17.57 8.97 -11.57
CA ILE A 19 -18.82 8.68 -12.29
C ILE A 19 -18.54 8.20 -13.73
N ARG A 20 -17.51 8.74 -14.40
CA ARG A 20 -17.11 8.26 -15.73
C ARG A 20 -16.56 6.85 -15.68
N ALA A 21 -15.77 6.51 -14.67
CA ALA A 21 -15.26 5.15 -14.48
C ALA A 21 -16.42 4.16 -14.25
N GLU A 22 -17.40 4.54 -13.44
CA GLU A 22 -18.60 3.72 -13.23
C GLU A 22 -19.40 3.52 -14.52
N ARG A 23 -19.64 4.61 -15.25
CA ARG A 23 -20.32 4.55 -16.55
C ARG A 23 -19.55 3.72 -17.57
N ALA A 24 -18.22 3.74 -17.53
CA ALA A 24 -17.39 2.91 -18.39
C ALA A 24 -17.51 1.42 -18.02
N ALA A 25 -17.60 1.10 -16.73
CA ALA A 25 -17.74 -0.27 -16.23
C ALA A 25 -19.14 -0.87 -16.50
N LEU A 26 -20.21 -0.15 -16.17
CA LEU A 26 -21.60 -0.65 -16.28
C LEU A 26 -22.34 -0.22 -17.55
N GLY A 27 -21.78 0.70 -18.33
CA GLY A 27 -22.44 1.36 -19.47
C GLY A 27 -23.47 2.43 -19.08
N LEU A 28 -23.81 2.54 -17.80
CA LEU A 28 -24.75 3.50 -17.23
C LEU A 28 -24.38 3.81 -15.77
N VAL A 29 -25.03 4.80 -15.17
CA VAL A 29 -24.83 5.15 -13.76
C VAL A 29 -26.11 4.80 -12.99
N PRO A 30 -26.02 4.03 -11.89
CA PRO A 30 -27.18 3.74 -11.04
C PRO A 30 -27.83 5.00 -10.48
N THR A 31 -29.15 5.03 -10.39
CA THR A 31 -29.92 6.17 -9.87
C THR A 31 -31.19 5.68 -9.16
N GLN A 32 -31.93 6.58 -8.50
CA GLN A 32 -33.24 6.26 -7.90
C GLN A 32 -34.33 5.85 -8.91
N GLN A 33 -34.09 6.02 -10.21
CA GLN A 33 -34.98 5.58 -11.29
C GLN A 33 -34.44 4.33 -12.01
N ARG A 34 -33.16 3.98 -11.82
CA ARG A 34 -32.51 2.85 -12.48
C ARG A 34 -31.63 2.11 -11.47
N VAL A 35 -32.17 1.01 -10.98
CA VAL A 35 -31.46 0.12 -10.05
C VAL A 35 -30.73 -0.92 -10.88
N VAL A 36 -29.43 -1.08 -10.61
CA VAL A 36 -28.58 -2.03 -11.35
C VAL A 36 -28.33 -3.25 -10.51
N PHE A 37 -28.59 -4.42 -11.09
CA PHE A 37 -28.18 -5.71 -10.55
C PHE A 37 -26.89 -6.11 -11.26
N GLU A 38 -25.77 -5.84 -10.62
CA GLU A 38 -24.45 -6.20 -11.10
C GLU A 38 -24.03 -7.57 -10.56
N ARG A 39 -23.51 -8.42 -11.43
CA ARG A 39 -22.92 -9.70 -11.07
C ARG A 39 -21.51 -9.81 -11.61
N PHE A 40 -20.59 -10.20 -10.73
CA PHE A 40 -19.24 -10.60 -11.08
C PHE A 40 -18.83 -11.85 -10.30
N PHE A 41 -17.72 -12.45 -10.70
CA PHE A 41 -17.19 -13.67 -10.11
C PHE A 41 -15.92 -13.37 -9.34
N ASP A 42 -15.76 -14.00 -8.18
CA ASP A 42 -14.54 -13.92 -7.39
C ASP A 42 -13.48 -14.91 -7.89
N GLU A 43 -12.24 -14.76 -7.41
CA GLU A 43 -11.11 -15.62 -7.80
C GLU A 43 -11.31 -17.10 -7.43
N THR A 44 -12.23 -17.39 -6.51
CA THR A 44 -12.56 -18.76 -6.07
C THR A 44 -13.71 -19.38 -6.87
N GLY A 45 -14.24 -18.66 -7.87
CA GLY A 45 -15.39 -19.06 -8.68
C GLY A 45 -16.75 -18.83 -7.99
N GLY A 46 -16.75 -18.22 -6.80
CA GLY A 46 -17.95 -17.74 -6.15
C GLY A 46 -18.57 -16.56 -6.91
N MET A 47 -19.87 -16.38 -6.75
CA MET A 47 -20.62 -15.34 -7.45
C MET A 47 -20.95 -14.22 -6.46
N GLN A 48 -20.69 -12.99 -6.86
CA GLN A 48 -21.03 -11.80 -6.09
C GLN A 48 -22.10 -11.03 -6.86
N LEU A 49 -23.21 -10.77 -6.18
CA LEU A 49 -24.35 -10.02 -6.72
C LEU A 49 -24.50 -8.73 -5.93
N VAL A 50 -24.31 -7.60 -6.61
CA VAL A 50 -24.47 -6.25 -6.05
C VAL A 50 -25.71 -5.61 -6.66
N ILE A 51 -26.56 -5.05 -5.80
CA ILE A 51 -27.73 -4.27 -6.17
C ILE A 51 -27.42 -2.82 -5.83
N HIS A 52 -27.20 -2.00 -6.85
CA HIS A 52 -26.93 -0.56 -6.71
C HIS A 52 -28.26 0.19 -6.54
N ALA A 53 -28.55 0.61 -5.32
CA ALA A 53 -29.84 1.14 -4.90
C ALA A 53 -29.68 2.33 -3.93
N PRO A 54 -29.61 3.58 -4.43
CA PRO A 54 -29.37 4.77 -3.60
C PRO A 54 -30.65 5.27 -2.90
N PHE A 55 -31.25 4.40 -2.08
CA PHE A 55 -32.45 4.67 -1.28
C PHE A 55 -32.17 4.79 0.22
N GLY A 56 -30.92 4.59 0.65
CA GLY A 56 -30.51 4.65 2.04
C GLY A 56 -30.61 3.31 2.77
N SER A 57 -29.82 3.18 3.84
CA SER A 57 -29.59 1.92 4.54
C SER A 57 -30.83 1.33 5.19
N ALA A 58 -31.76 2.14 5.69
CA ALA A 58 -32.99 1.63 6.30
C ALA A 58 -33.85 0.82 5.31
N ILE A 59 -33.95 1.29 4.06
CA ILE A 59 -34.67 0.61 2.98
C ILE A 59 -33.84 -0.56 2.45
N ASN A 60 -32.54 -0.35 2.19
CA ASN A 60 -31.66 -1.37 1.63
C ASN A 60 -31.46 -2.56 2.57
N ARG A 61 -31.36 -2.33 3.89
CA ARG A 61 -31.30 -3.42 4.88
C ARG A 61 -32.60 -4.20 4.92
N ALA A 62 -33.76 -3.53 4.87
CA ALA A 62 -35.06 -4.19 4.81
C ALA A 62 -35.16 -5.07 3.56
N TRP A 63 -34.72 -4.55 2.42
CA TRP A 63 -34.71 -5.27 1.16
C TRP A 63 -33.74 -6.46 1.21
N GLY A 64 -32.53 -6.26 1.72
CA GLY A 64 -31.52 -7.32 1.87
C GLY A 64 -32.00 -8.45 2.78
N TYR A 65 -32.64 -8.14 3.93
CA TYR A 65 -33.22 -9.15 4.81
C TYR A 65 -34.33 -9.97 4.13
N ALA A 66 -35.23 -9.29 3.41
CA ALA A 66 -36.31 -9.95 2.68
C ALA A 66 -35.79 -10.84 1.54
N LEU A 67 -34.82 -10.35 0.76
CA LEU A 67 -34.16 -11.13 -0.30
C LEU A 67 -33.49 -12.36 0.27
N ARG A 68 -32.69 -12.19 1.33
CA ARG A 68 -31.97 -13.30 1.97
C ARG A 68 -32.93 -14.40 2.42
N LYS A 69 -34.03 -14.03 3.11
CA LYS A 69 -35.05 -15.01 3.53
C LYS A 69 -35.73 -15.68 2.34
N ARG A 70 -35.99 -14.94 1.26
CA ARG A 70 -36.59 -15.49 0.04
C ARG A 70 -35.67 -16.51 -0.63
N PHE A 71 -34.38 -16.22 -0.74
CA PHE A 71 -33.40 -17.15 -1.25
C PHE A 71 -33.25 -18.39 -0.36
N CYS A 72 -33.20 -18.24 0.97
CA CYS A 72 -33.15 -19.38 1.88
C CYS A 72 -34.35 -20.32 1.67
N ARG A 73 -35.56 -19.78 1.45
CA ARG A 73 -36.75 -20.62 1.17
C ARG A 73 -36.72 -21.31 -0.19
N SER A 74 -36.10 -20.69 -1.20
CA SER A 74 -36.08 -21.22 -2.56
C SER A 74 -34.95 -22.24 -2.78
N PHE A 75 -33.81 -22.06 -2.13
CA PHE A 75 -32.59 -22.84 -2.40
C PHE A 75 -32.03 -23.59 -1.18
N ASP A 76 -32.63 -23.45 0.00
CA ASP A 76 -32.29 -24.15 1.25
C ASP A 76 -30.82 -23.99 1.69
N PHE A 77 -30.28 -22.77 1.60
CA PHE A 77 -28.97 -22.42 2.17
C PHE A 77 -28.93 -20.98 2.69
N GLU A 78 -28.03 -20.71 3.64
CA GLU A 78 -27.82 -19.37 4.18
C GLU A 78 -26.86 -18.56 3.31
N LEU A 79 -27.27 -17.34 2.97
CA LEU A 79 -26.49 -16.40 2.17
C LEU A 79 -25.80 -15.37 3.07
N GLN A 80 -24.53 -15.10 2.75
CA GLN A 80 -23.85 -13.92 3.29
C GLN A 80 -24.39 -12.68 2.59
N ALA A 81 -24.83 -11.69 3.38
CA ALA A 81 -25.45 -10.48 2.86
C ALA A 81 -24.98 -9.23 3.60
N THR A 82 -24.69 -8.18 2.84
CA THR A 82 -24.30 -6.86 3.33
C THR A 82 -25.23 -5.82 2.72
N ALA A 83 -25.63 -4.81 3.48
CA ALA A 83 -26.38 -3.67 2.93
C ALA A 83 -25.92 -2.36 3.56
N ASP A 84 -25.80 -1.36 2.70
CA ASP A 84 -25.36 0.00 3.04
C ASP A 84 -26.34 1.04 2.46
N ASP A 85 -26.00 2.32 2.55
CA ASP A 85 -26.81 3.42 2.03
C ASP A 85 -27.02 3.36 0.51
N ASP A 86 -26.03 2.86 -0.22
CA ASP A 86 -26.00 2.88 -1.69
C ASP A 86 -26.30 1.53 -2.35
N GLY A 87 -26.38 0.43 -1.59
CA GLY A 87 -26.74 -0.85 -2.17
C GLY A 87 -26.72 -2.07 -1.25
N ILE A 88 -26.87 -3.23 -1.88
CA ILE A 88 -26.97 -4.55 -1.23
C ILE A 88 -26.02 -5.51 -1.94
N LEU A 89 -25.21 -6.24 -1.18
CA LEU A 89 -24.32 -7.28 -1.69
C LEU A 89 -24.77 -8.65 -1.16
N LEU A 90 -24.92 -9.61 -2.07
CA LEU A 90 -25.23 -11.01 -1.80
C LEU A 90 -24.10 -11.89 -2.37
N SER A 91 -23.48 -12.70 -1.50
CA SER A 91 -22.42 -13.63 -1.91
C SER A 91 -22.97 -15.04 -2.05
N LEU A 92 -22.90 -15.60 -3.27
CA LEU A 92 -23.36 -16.93 -3.61
C LEU A 92 -22.18 -17.90 -3.87
N GLY A 93 -22.42 -19.19 -3.68
CA GLY A 93 -21.45 -20.23 -4.04
C GLY A 93 -21.40 -20.52 -5.55
N PRO A 94 -20.34 -21.19 -6.02
CA PRO A 94 -20.14 -21.52 -7.44
C PRO A 94 -21.24 -22.42 -8.02
N GLN A 95 -21.96 -23.15 -7.16
CA GLN A 95 -22.99 -24.11 -7.57
C GLN A 95 -24.34 -23.46 -7.92
N HIS A 96 -24.47 -22.14 -7.73
CA HIS A 96 -25.72 -21.42 -7.92
C HIS A 96 -25.57 -20.40 -9.06
N SER A 97 -26.00 -20.77 -10.26
CA SER A 97 -26.11 -19.86 -11.40
C SER A 97 -27.58 -19.73 -11.83
N PHE A 98 -28.04 -18.50 -11.97
CA PHE A 98 -29.37 -18.17 -12.49
C PHE A 98 -29.30 -16.87 -13.30
N PRO A 99 -30.24 -16.63 -14.24
CA PRO A 99 -30.37 -15.35 -14.93
C PRO A 99 -30.72 -14.22 -13.94
N LEU A 100 -30.09 -13.05 -14.07
CA LEU A 100 -30.32 -11.94 -13.14
C LEU A 100 -31.76 -11.44 -13.14
N GLU A 101 -32.42 -11.52 -14.29
CA GLU A 101 -33.81 -11.12 -14.49
C GLU A 101 -34.78 -11.95 -13.64
N SER A 102 -34.41 -13.18 -13.29
CA SER A 102 -35.22 -14.04 -12.41
C SER A 102 -35.37 -13.45 -11.00
N LEU A 103 -34.49 -12.53 -10.60
CA LEU A 103 -34.53 -11.86 -9.30
C LEU A 103 -35.59 -10.75 -9.23
N PHE A 104 -35.95 -10.15 -10.36
CA PHE A 104 -36.81 -8.96 -10.40
C PHE A 104 -38.20 -9.23 -9.84
N GLY A 105 -38.71 -10.45 -10.00
CA GLY A 105 -40.01 -10.88 -9.48
C GLY A 105 -39.97 -11.62 -8.15
N MET A 106 -38.81 -11.76 -7.50
CA MET A 106 -38.72 -12.51 -6.23
C MET A 106 -39.38 -11.76 -5.05
N LEU A 107 -39.37 -10.43 -5.10
CA LEU A 107 -39.97 -9.55 -4.10
C LEU A 107 -40.92 -8.55 -4.74
N ASN A 108 -42.12 -8.48 -4.18
CA ASN A 108 -43.21 -7.62 -4.63
C ASN A 108 -43.81 -6.89 -3.42
N SER A 109 -44.56 -5.82 -3.66
CA SER A 109 -45.20 -5.00 -2.62
C SER A 109 -46.12 -5.81 -1.69
N ARG A 110 -46.70 -6.91 -2.21
CA ARG A 110 -47.61 -7.82 -1.51
C ARG A 110 -46.92 -8.85 -0.61
N ASN A 111 -45.72 -9.32 -0.99
CA ASN A 111 -45.05 -10.43 -0.29
C ASN A 111 -43.96 -9.96 0.69
N VAL A 112 -43.44 -8.74 0.50
CA VAL A 112 -42.26 -8.24 1.23
C VAL A 112 -42.49 -8.17 2.74
N ARG A 113 -43.70 -7.81 3.18
CA ARG A 113 -44.06 -7.72 4.60
C ARG A 113 -43.89 -9.06 5.31
N GLY A 114 -44.54 -10.11 4.81
CA GLY A 114 -44.50 -11.43 5.44
C GLY A 114 -43.09 -12.03 5.44
N LEU A 115 -42.32 -11.81 4.37
CA LEU A 115 -40.92 -12.24 4.29
C LEU A 115 -40.04 -11.48 5.29
N LEU A 116 -40.22 -10.18 5.43
CA LEU A 116 -39.43 -9.35 6.33
C LEU A 116 -39.75 -9.63 7.79
N GLU A 117 -41.04 -9.81 8.14
CA GLU A 117 -41.48 -10.23 9.48
C GLU A 117 -40.75 -11.52 9.90
N GLN A 118 -40.68 -12.51 9.02
CA GLN A 118 -39.98 -13.77 9.28
C GLN A 118 -38.45 -13.63 9.25
N ALA A 119 -37.91 -12.73 8.43
CA ALA A 119 -36.47 -12.49 8.36
C ALA A 119 -35.96 -11.85 9.66
N VAL A 120 -36.65 -10.83 10.17
CA VAL A 120 -36.23 -10.04 11.33
C VAL A 120 -36.14 -10.90 12.60
N LEU A 121 -37.05 -11.88 12.78
CA LEU A 121 -37.10 -12.73 13.97
C LEU A 121 -35.77 -13.45 14.26
N VAL A 122 -35.12 -13.97 13.23
CA VAL A 122 -33.90 -14.78 13.36
C VAL A 122 -32.64 -13.90 13.39
N GLN A 123 -32.79 -12.57 13.22
CA GLN A 123 -31.67 -11.65 13.02
C GLN A 123 -31.45 -10.73 14.22
N PRO A 124 -30.22 -10.18 14.37
CA PRO A 124 -29.86 -9.33 15.51
C PRO A 124 -30.81 -8.14 15.82
N PRO A 125 -31.47 -7.49 14.83
CA PRO A 125 -32.35 -6.35 15.12
C PRO A 125 -33.47 -6.67 16.12
N PHE A 126 -34.08 -7.86 16.04
CA PHE A 126 -35.19 -8.23 16.92
C PHE A 126 -34.74 -8.35 18.38
N GLN A 127 -33.67 -9.10 18.62
CA GLN A 127 -33.13 -9.29 19.98
C GLN A 127 -32.65 -7.96 20.58
N LEU A 128 -32.03 -7.09 19.76
CA LEU A 128 -31.60 -5.78 20.23
C LEU A 128 -32.78 -4.88 20.64
N ARG A 129 -33.82 -4.79 19.80
CA ARG A 129 -35.02 -3.99 20.07
C ARG A 129 -35.87 -4.56 21.20
N TRP A 130 -35.98 -5.89 21.29
CA TRP A 130 -36.64 -6.58 22.40
C TRP A 130 -36.07 -6.13 23.73
N ARG A 131 -34.73 -6.13 23.83
CA ARG A 131 -34.01 -5.73 25.04
C ARG A 131 -34.23 -4.27 25.40
N TRP A 132 -34.29 -3.39 24.41
CA TRP A 132 -34.64 -1.98 24.65
C TRP A 132 -36.06 -1.85 25.17
N ASN A 133 -37.02 -2.57 24.60
CA ASN A 133 -38.42 -2.51 24.98
C ASN A 133 -38.67 -3.06 26.38
N VAL A 134 -38.13 -4.23 26.74
CA VAL A 134 -38.26 -4.78 28.11
C VAL A 134 -37.59 -3.89 29.15
N THR A 135 -36.52 -3.18 28.77
CA THR A 135 -35.83 -2.23 29.65
C THR A 135 -36.61 -0.93 29.81
N ARG A 136 -37.20 -0.40 28.72
CA ARG A 136 -38.08 0.79 28.75
C ARG A 136 -39.38 0.51 29.50
N ALA A 137 -39.92 -0.70 29.38
CA ALA A 137 -41.06 -1.19 30.15
C ALA A 137 -40.72 -1.50 31.61
N LEU A 138 -39.48 -1.28 32.05
CA LEU A 138 -38.98 -1.50 33.42
C LEU A 138 -39.06 -2.97 33.89
N LEU A 139 -39.22 -3.93 32.98
CA LEU A 139 -39.23 -5.36 33.30
C LEU A 139 -37.81 -5.90 33.54
N VAL A 140 -36.82 -5.33 32.84
CA VAL A 140 -35.40 -5.58 33.10
C VAL A 140 -34.81 -4.33 33.77
N PRO A 141 -34.53 -4.39 35.09
CA PRO A 141 -34.07 -3.21 35.82
C PRO A 141 -32.63 -2.83 35.46
N ARG A 142 -32.41 -1.54 35.17
CA ARG A 142 -31.06 -0.96 34.92
C ARG A 142 -30.26 -0.76 36.21
N THR A 143 -30.96 -0.58 37.33
CA THR A 143 -30.38 -0.38 38.65
C THR A 143 -31.03 -1.35 39.64
N LYS A 144 -30.22 -1.95 40.52
CA LYS A 144 -30.70 -2.81 41.61
C LYS A 144 -29.97 -2.40 42.88
N PHE A 145 -30.72 -2.08 43.93
CA PHE A 145 -30.17 -1.61 45.22
C PHE A 145 -29.19 -0.43 45.07
N GLY A 146 -29.54 0.57 44.24
CA GLY A 146 -28.70 1.75 44.00
C GLY A 146 -27.46 1.52 43.13
N LYS A 147 -27.17 0.28 42.72
CA LYS A 147 -26.04 -0.06 41.83
C LYS A 147 -26.52 -0.32 40.41
N LYS A 148 -25.74 0.09 39.41
CA LYS A 148 -26.00 -0.22 38.00
C LYS A 148 -25.84 -1.72 37.76
N VAL A 149 -26.81 -2.32 37.08
CA VAL A 149 -26.76 -3.73 36.69
C VAL A 149 -25.82 -3.87 35.49
N PRO A 150 -24.81 -4.77 35.52
CA PRO A 150 -23.91 -4.97 34.38
C PRO A 150 -24.68 -5.31 33.09
N PRO A 151 -24.27 -4.79 31.92
CA PRO A 151 -24.96 -5.04 30.65
C PRO A 151 -25.09 -6.53 30.31
N ALA A 152 -24.10 -7.35 30.67
CA ALA A 152 -24.14 -8.81 30.51
C ALA A 152 -25.39 -9.43 31.17
N LEU A 153 -25.64 -9.07 32.44
CA LEU A 153 -26.77 -9.58 33.21
C LEU A 153 -28.12 -9.04 32.71
N GLN A 154 -28.12 -7.83 32.14
CA GLN A 154 -29.31 -7.31 31.45
C GLN A 154 -29.61 -8.07 30.15
N ARG A 155 -28.59 -8.63 29.46
CA ARG A 155 -28.79 -9.50 28.28
C ARG A 155 -29.51 -10.78 28.71
N PHE A 156 -28.88 -11.51 29.63
CA PHE A 156 -29.40 -12.79 30.13
C PHE A 156 -30.85 -12.67 30.60
N ARG A 157 -31.18 -11.67 31.44
CA ARG A 157 -32.57 -11.50 31.92
C ARG A 157 -33.58 -11.16 30.84
N ALA A 158 -33.16 -10.41 29.81
CA ALA A 158 -34.05 -10.09 28.71
C ALA A 158 -34.27 -11.30 27.80
N ASP A 159 -33.25 -12.14 27.63
CA ASP A 159 -33.31 -13.39 26.87
C ASP A 159 -34.15 -14.44 27.62
N ASP A 160 -34.05 -14.51 28.96
CA ASP A 160 -34.92 -15.33 29.81
C ASP A 160 -36.40 -14.91 29.65
N LEU A 161 -36.66 -13.60 29.63
CA LEU A 161 -38.01 -13.06 29.42
C LEU A 161 -38.51 -13.33 28.00
N LEU A 162 -37.63 -13.27 27.00
CA LEU A 162 -37.96 -13.65 25.62
C LEU A 162 -38.37 -15.12 25.56
N THR A 163 -37.62 -15.99 26.21
CA THR A 163 -37.92 -17.43 26.27
C THR A 163 -39.27 -17.72 26.91
N ALA A 164 -39.64 -16.95 27.95
CA ALA A 164 -40.93 -17.09 28.62
C ALA A 164 -42.11 -16.57 27.77
N VAL A 165 -41.93 -15.46 27.04
CA VAL A 165 -43.01 -14.79 26.29
C VAL A 165 -43.14 -15.32 24.86
N PHE A 166 -42.03 -15.70 24.22
CA PHE A 166 -41.97 -16.20 22.86
C PHE A 166 -41.11 -17.47 22.75
N PRO A 167 -41.54 -18.60 23.36
CA PRO A 167 -40.75 -19.83 23.42
C PRO A 167 -40.39 -20.41 22.03
N GLN A 168 -41.29 -20.25 21.05
CA GLN A 168 -41.08 -20.73 19.69
C GLN A 168 -39.85 -20.09 19.03
N LEU A 169 -39.54 -18.82 19.35
CA LEU A 169 -38.38 -18.13 18.78
C LEU A 169 -37.05 -18.63 19.34
N THR A 170 -37.03 -18.97 20.63
CA THR A 170 -35.83 -19.45 21.35
C THR A 170 -35.69 -20.96 21.35
N GLY A 171 -36.70 -21.68 20.87
CA GLY A 171 -36.73 -23.15 20.82
C GLY A 171 -35.72 -23.74 19.83
N CYS A 172 -35.53 -25.05 19.92
CA CYS A 172 -34.68 -25.77 18.97
C CYS A 172 -35.21 -25.59 17.54
N GLN A 173 -34.37 -25.08 16.64
CA GLN A 173 -34.74 -24.83 15.25
C GLN A 173 -35.06 -26.12 14.49
N GLU A 174 -34.49 -27.26 14.91
CA GLU A 174 -34.77 -28.58 14.31
C GLU A 174 -36.23 -29.05 14.50
N ASN A 175 -36.92 -28.52 15.52
CA ASN A 175 -38.29 -28.93 15.84
C ASN A 175 -39.37 -28.06 15.18
N HIS A 176 -38.99 -26.98 14.49
CA HIS A 176 -39.94 -26.08 13.85
C HIS A 176 -39.96 -26.32 12.34
N THR A 177 -41.16 -26.45 11.77
CA THR A 177 -41.37 -26.55 10.33
C THR A 177 -42.35 -25.48 9.90
N GLY A 178 -41.92 -24.57 9.01
CA GLY A 178 -42.76 -23.47 8.51
C GLY A 178 -42.48 -22.12 9.18
N ASP A 179 -43.45 -21.22 9.08
CA ASP A 179 -43.34 -19.83 9.54
C ASP A 179 -43.64 -19.71 11.04
N ILE A 180 -42.89 -18.86 11.74
CA ILE A 180 -43.09 -18.64 13.17
C ILE A 180 -44.30 -17.72 13.35
N GLU A 181 -45.32 -18.20 14.04
CA GLU A 181 -46.47 -17.39 14.41
C GLU A 181 -46.10 -16.41 15.54
N LEU A 182 -46.46 -15.14 15.36
CA LEU A 182 -46.20 -14.10 16.36
C LEU A 182 -47.21 -14.21 17.52
N PRO A 183 -46.75 -14.37 18.77
CA PRO A 183 -47.64 -14.36 19.93
C PRO A 183 -48.37 -13.03 20.07
N ASP A 184 -49.63 -13.07 20.48
CA ASP A 184 -50.36 -11.85 20.86
C ASP A 184 -49.91 -11.33 22.23
N HIS A 185 -48.72 -10.72 22.23
CA HIS A 185 -48.13 -10.11 23.41
C HIS A 185 -47.72 -8.65 23.11
N PRO A 186 -48.08 -7.66 23.96
CA PRO A 186 -47.82 -6.25 23.69
C PRO A 186 -46.35 -5.93 23.40
N LEU A 187 -45.41 -6.53 24.15
CA LEU A 187 -43.98 -6.30 23.93
C LEU A 187 -43.47 -6.91 22.62
N VAL A 188 -44.04 -8.04 22.18
CA VAL A 188 -43.65 -8.67 20.92
C VAL A 188 -44.16 -7.83 19.77
N ARG A 189 -45.43 -7.39 19.83
CA ARG A 189 -46.01 -6.48 18.83
C ARG A 189 -45.25 -5.16 18.73
N GLN A 190 -44.91 -4.54 19.87
CA GLN A 190 -44.12 -3.31 19.89
C GLN A 190 -42.70 -3.54 19.33
N THR A 191 -42.04 -4.63 19.71
CA THR A 191 -40.70 -4.94 19.21
C THR A 191 -40.69 -5.17 17.71
N MET A 192 -41.66 -5.92 17.19
CA MET A 192 -41.80 -6.12 15.75
C MET A 192 -42.09 -4.79 15.03
N HIS A 193 -42.95 -3.94 15.59
CA HIS A 193 -43.21 -2.61 15.06
C HIS A 193 -41.93 -1.76 14.99
N ASP A 194 -41.17 -1.66 16.09
CA ASP A 194 -39.92 -0.89 16.13
C ASP A 194 -38.88 -1.44 15.16
N CYS A 195 -38.82 -2.76 14.98
CA CYS A 195 -37.93 -3.35 13.98
C CYS A 195 -38.31 -2.98 12.55
N LEU A 196 -39.60 -3.05 12.19
CA LEU A 196 -40.07 -2.84 10.82
C LEU A 196 -40.19 -1.36 10.42
N HIS A 197 -40.35 -0.46 11.38
CA HIS A 197 -40.64 0.96 11.13
C HIS A 197 -39.56 1.92 11.66
N GLU A 198 -38.79 1.55 12.69
CA GLU A 198 -37.75 2.42 13.26
C GLU A 198 -36.33 1.95 12.93
N ALA A 199 -36.06 0.65 13.05
CA ALA A 199 -34.77 0.07 12.69
C ALA A 199 -34.62 -0.18 11.18
N LEU A 200 -35.76 -0.41 10.51
CA LEU A 200 -35.90 -0.63 9.09
C LEU A 200 -37.02 0.29 8.57
N ASP A 201 -37.08 0.49 7.27
CA ASP A 201 -38.16 1.25 6.62
C ASP A 201 -38.99 0.36 5.69
N LEU A 202 -39.88 -0.45 6.28
CA LEU A 202 -40.82 -1.26 5.51
C LEU A 202 -41.75 -0.41 4.62
N PRO A 203 -42.36 0.70 5.09
CA PRO A 203 -43.18 1.55 4.22
C PRO A 203 -42.42 2.10 3.01
N GLY A 204 -41.19 2.57 3.21
CA GLY A 204 -40.33 3.05 2.14
C GLY A 204 -39.99 1.95 1.14
N LEU A 205 -39.65 0.75 1.61
CA LEU A 205 -39.43 -0.40 0.74
C LEU A 205 -40.68 -0.80 -0.06
N GLN A 206 -41.86 -0.79 0.57
CA GLN A 206 -43.11 -1.06 -0.14
C GLN A 206 -43.38 -0.01 -1.23
N ALA A 207 -43.09 1.26 -0.97
CA ALA A 207 -43.22 2.33 -1.96
C ALA A 207 -42.24 2.16 -3.13
N VAL A 208 -40.98 1.78 -2.86
CA VAL A 208 -39.99 1.48 -3.92
C VAL A 208 -40.47 0.31 -4.79
N LEU A 209 -40.91 -0.80 -4.19
CA LEU A 209 -41.41 -1.95 -4.94
C LEU A 209 -42.69 -1.63 -5.73
N GLN A 210 -43.58 -0.80 -5.21
CA GLN A 210 -44.76 -0.33 -5.96
C GLN A 210 -44.37 0.52 -7.18
N ARG A 211 -43.36 1.39 -7.04
CA ARG A 211 -42.84 2.18 -8.17
C ARG A 211 -42.18 1.30 -9.24
N VAL A 212 -41.52 0.22 -8.84
CA VAL A 212 -41.02 -0.80 -9.78
C VAL A 212 -42.18 -1.49 -10.50
N GLU A 213 -43.23 -1.91 -9.78
CA GLU A 213 -44.44 -2.53 -10.35
C GLU A 213 -45.18 -1.59 -11.33
N GLN A 214 -45.12 -0.27 -11.09
CA GLN A 214 -45.69 0.77 -11.94
C GLN A 214 -44.83 1.12 -13.16
N GLY A 215 -43.57 0.67 -13.21
CA GLY A 215 -42.61 0.97 -14.26
C GLY A 215 -41.86 2.31 -14.11
N ASP A 216 -41.97 2.97 -12.94
CA ASP A 216 -41.25 4.21 -12.63
C ASP A 216 -39.77 3.99 -12.31
N ILE A 217 -39.43 2.79 -11.84
CA ILE A 217 -38.06 2.36 -11.54
C ILE A 217 -37.75 1.17 -12.44
N GLU A 218 -36.70 1.31 -13.24
CA GLU A 218 -36.20 0.26 -14.12
C GLU A 218 -35.14 -0.59 -13.40
N PHE A 219 -35.26 -1.92 -13.50
CA PHE A 219 -34.23 -2.86 -13.06
C PHE A 219 -33.37 -3.30 -14.24
N VAL A 220 -32.06 -3.09 -14.14
CA VAL A 220 -31.11 -3.37 -15.22
C VAL A 220 -30.12 -4.46 -14.79
N PRO A 221 -30.03 -5.60 -15.48
CA PRO A 221 -29.03 -6.63 -15.20
C PRO A 221 -27.70 -6.29 -15.88
N ARG A 222 -26.58 -6.47 -15.18
CA ARG A 222 -25.23 -6.30 -15.72
C ARG A 222 -24.31 -7.40 -15.23
N ASP A 223 -23.71 -8.13 -16.18
CA ASP A 223 -22.61 -9.05 -15.90
C ASP A 223 -21.28 -8.35 -16.15
N THR A 224 -20.49 -8.16 -15.11
CA THR A 224 -19.16 -7.55 -15.15
C THR A 224 -18.09 -8.60 -14.85
N ARG A 225 -16.91 -8.44 -15.47
CA ARG A 225 -15.77 -9.34 -15.25
C ARG A 225 -15.03 -9.02 -13.95
N GLU A 226 -15.05 -7.75 -13.56
CA GLU A 226 -14.45 -7.19 -12.36
C GLU A 226 -15.49 -6.29 -11.68
N PRO A 227 -15.43 -6.10 -10.34
CA PRO A 227 -16.36 -5.24 -9.65
C PRO A 227 -16.29 -3.79 -10.16
N SER A 228 -17.45 -3.15 -10.32
CA SER A 228 -17.50 -1.73 -10.66
C SER A 228 -16.89 -0.85 -9.54
N PRO A 229 -16.43 0.38 -9.87
CA PRO A 229 -15.98 1.35 -8.87
C PRO A 229 -16.95 1.58 -7.70
N PHE A 230 -18.27 1.52 -7.92
CA PHE A 230 -19.28 1.69 -6.87
C PHE A 230 -19.39 0.45 -5.96
N CYS A 231 -19.00 -0.75 -6.43
CA CYS A 231 -19.00 -1.96 -5.59
C CYS A 231 -17.95 -1.92 -4.47
N HIS A 232 -16.91 -1.09 -4.60
CA HIS A 232 -15.76 -1.10 -3.69
C HIS A 232 -16.11 -0.81 -2.23
N GLU A 233 -17.10 0.04 -1.98
CA GLU A 233 -17.56 0.34 -0.62
C GLU A 233 -18.26 -0.88 0.01
N LEU A 234 -19.18 -1.50 -0.73
CA LEU A 234 -19.91 -2.69 -0.28
C LEU A 234 -19.00 -3.90 -0.05
N LEU A 235 -18.00 -4.10 -0.91
CA LEU A 235 -16.98 -5.15 -0.74
C LEU A 235 -16.12 -4.92 0.50
N ASN A 236 -15.85 -3.66 0.83
CA ASN A 236 -15.04 -3.26 1.97
C ASN A 236 -15.84 -2.84 3.21
N ALA A 237 -17.13 -3.13 3.23
CA ALA A 237 -18.04 -2.70 4.28
C ALA A 237 -17.59 -3.18 5.67
N TYR A 238 -17.89 -2.35 6.66
CA TYR A 238 -17.63 -2.63 8.06
C TYR A 238 -18.66 -3.61 8.64
N PRO A 239 -18.35 -4.28 9.77
CA PRO A 239 -19.23 -5.30 10.37
C PRO A 239 -20.68 -4.88 10.65
N TYR A 240 -20.94 -3.59 10.85
CA TYR A 240 -22.30 -3.11 11.12
C TYR A 240 -23.22 -3.17 9.89
N ALA A 241 -22.64 -3.16 8.68
CA ALA A 241 -23.38 -3.28 7.42
C ALA A 241 -23.80 -4.72 7.12
N PHE A 242 -23.25 -5.70 7.85
CA PHE A 242 -23.61 -7.10 7.69
C PHE A 242 -25.03 -7.34 8.18
N LEU A 243 -25.78 -8.10 7.39
CA LEU A 243 -27.14 -8.50 7.73
C LEU A 243 -27.14 -9.80 8.53
N ASP A 244 -26.08 -10.60 8.45
CA ASP A 244 -25.86 -11.89 9.09
C ASP A 244 -24.74 -11.83 10.15
N GLY A 245 -24.64 -12.87 10.99
CA GLY A 245 -23.72 -12.92 12.13
C GLY A 245 -22.27 -13.31 11.83
N GLY A 246 -21.88 -13.48 10.56
CA GLY A 246 -20.56 -13.99 10.18
C GLY A 246 -19.40 -12.99 10.39
N GLU A 247 -18.22 -13.52 10.77
CA GLU A 247 -17.02 -12.72 10.99
C GLU A 247 -16.44 -12.13 9.69
N ILE A 248 -15.67 -11.04 9.80
CA ILE A 248 -15.06 -10.35 8.64
C ILE A 248 -14.17 -11.29 7.82
N GLN A 249 -13.46 -12.20 8.48
CA GLN A 249 -12.46 -13.09 7.88
C GLN A 249 -13.10 -14.20 7.03
N GLU A 250 -14.35 -14.56 7.32
CA GLU A 250 -15.10 -15.62 6.64
C GLU A 250 -15.90 -15.08 5.44
N ARG A 251 -15.80 -13.78 5.15
CA ARG A 251 -16.56 -13.12 4.07
C ARG A 251 -15.95 -13.38 2.71
N ARG A 252 -16.73 -13.99 1.81
CA ARG A 252 -16.33 -14.17 0.40
C ARG A 252 -16.13 -12.84 -0.32
N ALA A 253 -16.90 -11.81 0.02
CA ALA A 253 -16.73 -10.46 -0.48
C ALA A 253 -15.31 -9.90 -0.28
N ARG A 254 -14.60 -10.29 0.80
CA ARG A 254 -13.22 -9.85 1.06
C ARG A 254 -12.17 -10.57 0.23
N ALA A 255 -12.51 -11.73 -0.34
CA ALA A 255 -11.65 -12.43 -1.29
C ALA A 255 -11.69 -11.79 -2.69
N VAL A 256 -12.61 -10.86 -2.93
CA VAL A 256 -12.68 -10.10 -4.18
C VAL A 256 -11.57 -9.06 -4.20
N SER A 257 -10.58 -9.27 -5.07
CA SER A 257 -9.59 -8.25 -5.39
C SER A 257 -10.26 -7.13 -6.18
N PRO A 258 -10.28 -5.87 -5.72
CA PRO A 258 -10.72 -4.77 -6.55
C PRO A 258 -9.82 -4.67 -7.78
N GLY A 259 -10.45 -4.61 -8.96
CA GLY A 259 -9.79 -4.34 -10.23
C GLY A 259 -8.95 -3.08 -10.08
N SER A 260 -7.64 -3.25 -10.17
CA SER A 260 -6.70 -2.18 -9.86
C SER A 260 -6.71 -1.12 -10.96
N ASP A 261 -7.38 0.00 -10.70
CA ASP A 261 -7.06 1.24 -11.41
C ASP A 261 -5.84 1.98 -10.81
N TRP A 262 -5.27 1.45 -9.71
CA TRP A 262 -4.12 2.02 -9.01
C TRP A 262 -2.77 1.93 -9.76
N PHE A 263 -2.69 1.15 -10.84
CA PHE A 263 -1.45 0.95 -11.61
C PHE A 263 -1.14 2.00 -12.68
N SER A 264 -2.06 2.93 -13.01
CA SER A 264 -1.82 3.87 -14.12
C SER A 264 -0.67 4.85 -13.85
N ASP A 265 -0.33 5.11 -12.59
CA ASP A 265 0.65 6.13 -12.17
C ASP A 265 1.92 5.56 -11.51
N MET A 266 2.21 4.27 -11.70
CA MET A 266 3.45 3.69 -11.21
C MET A 266 4.60 4.04 -12.17
N PRO A 267 5.69 4.70 -11.73
CA PRO A 267 6.94 4.59 -12.46
C PRO A 267 7.31 3.09 -12.48
N PRO A 268 7.74 2.54 -13.63
CA PRO A 268 8.08 1.13 -13.71
C PRO A 268 9.13 0.82 -12.64
N LEU A 269 8.97 -0.30 -11.91
CA LEU A 269 10.13 -0.89 -11.24
C LEU A 269 11.21 -0.95 -12.29
N THR A 270 12.39 -0.44 -11.93
CA THR A 270 13.43 -0.23 -12.92
C THR A 270 13.73 -1.52 -13.68
N TRP A 271 13.57 -2.72 -13.08
CA TRP A 271 13.63 -4.03 -13.77
C TRP A 271 12.77 -5.11 -13.06
N LEU A 272 12.15 -6.02 -13.82
CA LEU A 272 11.44 -7.21 -13.32
C LEU A 272 12.38 -8.43 -13.28
N ASP A 273 12.12 -9.40 -12.39
CA ASP A 273 12.89 -10.65 -12.31
C ASP A 273 12.61 -11.55 -13.53
N PRO A 274 13.64 -11.94 -14.33
CA PRO A 274 13.47 -12.83 -15.47
C PRO A 274 12.84 -14.18 -15.11
N ALA A 275 13.12 -14.72 -13.92
CA ALA A 275 12.53 -15.98 -13.46
C ALA A 275 11.03 -15.81 -13.17
N ALA A 276 10.63 -14.66 -12.60
CA ALA A 276 9.22 -14.34 -12.38
C ALA A 276 8.48 -14.12 -13.70
N ILE A 277 9.11 -13.47 -14.70
CA ILE A 277 8.55 -13.35 -16.05
C ILE A 277 8.33 -14.74 -16.64
N ALA A 278 9.36 -15.59 -16.66
CA ALA A 278 9.30 -16.93 -17.23
C ALA A 278 8.22 -17.79 -16.56
N GLN A 279 8.12 -17.74 -15.23
CA GLN A 279 7.09 -18.47 -14.48
C GLN A 279 5.68 -18.02 -14.87
N VAL A 280 5.41 -16.71 -14.88
CA VAL A 280 4.06 -16.21 -15.20
C VAL A 280 3.68 -16.50 -16.65
N VAL A 281 4.63 -16.39 -17.58
CA VAL A 281 4.39 -16.73 -18.99
C VAL A 281 4.11 -18.22 -19.16
N ALA A 282 4.86 -19.09 -18.48
CA ALA A 282 4.60 -20.53 -18.52
C ALA A 282 3.24 -20.90 -17.89
N GLU A 283 2.85 -20.26 -16.79
CA GLU A 283 1.56 -20.47 -16.12
C GLU A 283 0.38 -19.86 -16.89
N ALA A 284 0.62 -18.81 -17.68
CA ALA A 284 -0.40 -18.19 -18.54
C ALA A 284 -0.54 -18.90 -19.89
N ALA A 285 0.38 -19.81 -20.24
CA ALA A 285 0.27 -20.63 -21.44
C ALA A 285 -0.97 -21.55 -21.35
N PRO A 286 -1.73 -21.71 -22.44
CA PRO A 286 -2.93 -22.51 -22.44
C PRO A 286 -2.60 -23.99 -22.24
N LEU A 287 -3.33 -24.64 -21.31
CA LEU A 287 -3.27 -26.09 -21.12
C LEU A 287 -4.31 -26.75 -22.03
N ILE A 288 -3.86 -27.20 -23.21
CA ILE A 288 -4.74 -27.80 -24.22
C ILE A 288 -4.59 -29.32 -24.20
N ARG A 289 -5.66 -30.02 -23.84
CA ARG A 289 -5.71 -31.49 -23.77
C ARG A 289 -6.49 -32.08 -24.94
N HIS A 290 -7.54 -31.39 -25.38
CA HIS A 290 -8.47 -31.88 -26.41
C HIS A 290 -8.79 -30.82 -27.47
N ALA A 291 -9.39 -31.24 -28.58
CA ALA A 291 -9.70 -30.36 -29.72
C ALA A 291 -10.69 -29.23 -29.37
N ASP A 292 -11.64 -29.46 -28.45
CA ASP A 292 -12.58 -28.43 -28.02
C ASP A 292 -11.90 -27.30 -27.24
N GLU A 293 -10.99 -27.63 -26.33
CA GLU A 293 -10.19 -26.63 -25.59
C GLU A 293 -9.30 -25.80 -26.54
N LEU A 294 -8.77 -26.43 -27.59
CA LEU A 294 -8.04 -25.74 -28.64
C LEU A 294 -8.93 -24.78 -29.43
N HIS A 295 -10.17 -25.19 -29.75
CA HIS A 295 -11.15 -24.37 -30.46
C HIS A 295 -11.51 -23.13 -29.64
N ASP A 296 -11.83 -23.31 -28.35
CA ASP A 296 -12.17 -22.22 -27.43
C ASP A 296 -11.01 -21.23 -27.28
N TRP A 297 -9.78 -21.73 -27.25
CA TRP A 297 -8.60 -20.88 -27.23
C TRP A 297 -8.36 -20.13 -28.55
N LEU A 298 -8.57 -20.76 -29.71
CA LEU A 298 -8.51 -20.07 -31.00
C LEU A 298 -9.59 -18.97 -31.11
N LEU A 299 -10.73 -19.12 -30.44
CA LEU A 299 -11.75 -18.07 -30.35
C LEU A 299 -11.30 -16.84 -29.55
N SER A 300 -10.37 -16.97 -28.59
CA SER A 300 -9.83 -15.84 -27.83
C SER A 300 -8.64 -15.17 -28.52
N VAL A 301 -7.74 -15.95 -29.13
CA VAL A 301 -6.52 -15.45 -29.77
C VAL A 301 -6.76 -14.97 -31.21
N ILE A 302 -7.84 -15.44 -31.85
CA ILE A 302 -8.30 -15.12 -33.21
C ILE A 302 -7.38 -15.64 -34.32
N VAL A 303 -6.06 -15.46 -34.20
CA VAL A 303 -5.04 -15.95 -35.14
C VAL A 303 -3.87 -16.57 -34.38
N TRP A 304 -3.50 -17.79 -34.77
CA TRP A 304 -2.26 -18.44 -34.33
C TRP A 304 -1.34 -18.78 -35.53
N PRO A 305 -0.04 -18.44 -35.52
CA PRO A 305 0.85 -18.78 -36.62
C PRO A 305 1.10 -20.29 -36.69
N ALA A 306 1.06 -20.86 -37.89
CA ALA A 306 1.49 -22.23 -38.14
C ALA A 306 3.02 -22.26 -38.24
N GLU A 307 3.70 -23.07 -37.42
CA GLU A 307 5.13 -23.30 -37.58
C GLU A 307 5.37 -23.93 -38.96
N THR A 308 6.12 -23.24 -39.82
CA THR A 308 6.47 -23.78 -41.14
C THR A 308 7.73 -24.61 -40.96
N GLY A 309 7.57 -25.93 -40.80
CA GLY A 309 8.69 -26.87 -40.86
C GLY A 309 9.48 -26.70 -42.16
N MET A 310 10.81 -26.63 -42.04
CA MET A 310 11.76 -26.45 -43.14
C MET A 310 11.51 -27.41 -44.31
N ALA A 311 11.31 -26.86 -45.50
CA ALA A 311 11.63 -27.53 -46.76
C ALA A 311 12.16 -26.47 -47.75
N THR A 312 13.45 -26.16 -47.64
CA THR A 312 14.23 -25.66 -48.77
C THR A 312 14.24 -26.73 -49.86
N GLY A 313 13.57 -26.46 -50.97
CA GLY A 313 13.62 -27.25 -52.20
C GLY A 313 13.18 -26.37 -53.36
N ALA A 314 14.17 -25.75 -54.01
CA ALA A 314 14.00 -24.78 -55.07
C ALA A 314 13.22 -25.33 -56.28
N VAL A 315 12.37 -24.47 -56.84
CA VAL A 315 11.88 -24.56 -58.22
C VAL A 315 12.96 -23.96 -59.11
N GLU A 316 13.67 -24.78 -59.89
CA GLU A 316 14.40 -24.31 -61.08
C GLU A 316 13.59 -24.61 -62.35
N GLN A 317 13.03 -23.52 -62.88
CA GLN A 317 13.08 -23.09 -64.28
C GLN A 317 12.88 -24.16 -65.39
N HIS A 318 11.72 -24.08 -66.06
CA HIS A 318 11.61 -24.42 -67.47
C HIS A 318 11.65 -23.15 -68.31
N SER A 319 12.68 -22.97 -69.14
CA SER A 319 12.52 -22.40 -70.49
C SER A 319 13.77 -22.64 -71.36
N ARG A 320 13.52 -22.99 -72.63
CA ARG A 320 14.43 -23.32 -73.78
C ARG A 320 14.86 -24.78 -73.81
N GLY A 321 14.68 -25.58 -74.85
CA GLY A 321 14.32 -25.40 -76.26
C GLY A 321 15.01 -26.52 -77.05
N GLU A 322 14.40 -27.03 -78.13
CA GLU A 322 14.97 -27.99 -79.11
C GLU A 322 15.24 -29.42 -78.56
N GLU A 323 15.16 -30.55 -79.25
CA GLU A 323 14.69 -31.01 -80.57
C GLU A 323 14.75 -32.56 -80.49
N GLN A 324 13.97 -33.25 -81.35
CA GLN A 324 14.19 -34.62 -81.87
C GLN A 324 13.99 -35.87 -80.99
N GLY A 325 13.14 -36.77 -81.53
CA GLY A 325 13.34 -38.23 -81.44
C GLY A 325 12.08 -39.03 -81.10
N GLY A 326 11.54 -39.79 -82.07
CA GLY A 326 10.37 -40.68 -81.94
C GLY A 326 10.59 -41.87 -81.00
N ASP A 327 9.75 -42.90 -80.92
CA ASP A 327 8.67 -43.40 -81.77
C ASP A 327 7.92 -44.49 -80.94
N ALA A 328 6.70 -44.86 -81.38
CA ALA A 328 5.89 -46.04 -81.01
C ALA A 328 5.32 -46.13 -79.57
N GLY A 329 4.05 -46.50 -79.30
CA GLY A 329 2.94 -46.94 -80.14
C GLY A 329 1.83 -47.57 -79.25
N GLY A 330 0.57 -47.47 -79.69
CA GLY A 330 -0.62 -48.20 -79.19
C GLY A 330 -1.25 -47.64 -77.88
N GLU A 331 -2.56 -47.61 -77.67
CA GLU A 331 -3.73 -48.04 -78.43
C GLU A 331 -4.97 -47.43 -77.74
N GLN A 332 -6.07 -47.29 -78.48
CA GLN A 332 -7.31 -46.59 -78.11
C GLN A 332 -8.18 -47.36 -77.11
N ALA A 333 -8.88 -46.64 -76.21
CA ALA A 333 -10.35 -46.65 -76.05
C ALA A 333 -10.77 -45.82 -74.81
N GLY A 334 -11.84 -45.03 -74.93
CA GLY A 334 -12.10 -43.86 -74.08
C GLY A 334 -12.88 -44.08 -72.79
N ASP A 335 -12.94 -43.03 -71.97
CA ASP A 335 -14.15 -42.63 -71.22
C ASP A 335 -14.01 -41.22 -70.59
N VAL A 336 -15.08 -40.41 -70.72
CA VAL A 336 -15.53 -39.23 -69.92
C VAL A 336 -14.56 -38.03 -69.65
N PRO A 337 -15.03 -36.75 -69.77
CA PRO A 337 -14.23 -35.58 -69.40
C PRO A 337 -14.08 -35.45 -67.87
N ASN A 338 -12.84 -35.33 -67.40
CA ASN A 338 -12.44 -35.14 -66.01
C ASN A 338 -12.66 -33.68 -65.54
N PRO A 339 -13.50 -33.39 -64.53
CA PRO A 339 -13.50 -32.13 -63.80
C PRO A 339 -12.75 -32.32 -62.48
N GLY A 340 -11.49 -31.89 -62.41
CA GLY A 340 -10.70 -32.14 -61.21
C GLY A 340 -9.36 -31.43 -61.18
N SER A 341 -9.35 -30.10 -61.19
CA SER A 341 -8.21 -29.35 -60.68
C SER A 341 -8.11 -29.60 -59.17
N GLN A 342 -7.16 -30.44 -58.76
CA GLN A 342 -6.90 -30.78 -57.36
C GLN A 342 -6.66 -29.51 -56.52
N PRO A 343 -7.25 -29.39 -55.31
CA PRO A 343 -6.92 -28.29 -54.41
C PRO A 343 -5.47 -28.43 -53.93
N ARG A 344 -4.77 -27.30 -53.92
CA ARG A 344 -3.40 -27.11 -53.43
C ARG A 344 -3.32 -27.69 -51.99
N ARG A 345 -2.59 -28.80 -51.78
CA ARG A 345 -2.40 -29.39 -50.43
C ARG A 345 -1.70 -28.36 -49.54
N LEU A 346 -2.41 -27.88 -48.52
CA LEU A 346 -1.84 -27.09 -47.42
C LEU A 346 -0.79 -27.94 -46.68
N PRO A 347 0.27 -27.33 -46.12
CA PRO A 347 1.27 -28.06 -45.34
C PRO A 347 0.61 -28.76 -44.14
N PRO A 348 1.08 -29.97 -43.76
CA PRO A 348 0.55 -30.66 -42.58
C PRO A 348 0.79 -29.82 -41.31
N PRO A 349 -0.11 -29.89 -40.31
CA PRO A 349 0.09 -29.19 -39.04
C PRO A 349 1.36 -29.66 -38.35
N SER A 350 2.24 -28.73 -37.99
CA SER A 350 3.41 -28.96 -37.12
C SER A 350 3.28 -28.11 -35.85
N GLY A 351 3.60 -28.72 -34.70
CA GLY A 351 3.53 -28.09 -33.37
C GLY A 351 3.00 -29.04 -32.29
N PRO A 352 2.93 -28.59 -31.02
CA PRO A 352 2.52 -29.42 -29.87
C PRO A 352 1.04 -29.89 -29.93
N TRP A 353 0.21 -29.25 -30.75
CA TRP A 353 -1.24 -29.54 -30.86
C TRP A 353 -1.67 -30.02 -32.25
N ALA A 354 -0.75 -30.61 -33.03
CA ALA A 354 -0.99 -30.98 -34.42
C ALA A 354 -2.18 -31.96 -34.60
N GLU A 355 -2.36 -32.91 -33.66
CA GLU A 355 -3.48 -33.86 -33.69
C GLU A 355 -4.83 -33.15 -33.46
N GLN A 356 -4.91 -32.30 -32.44
CA GLN A 356 -6.10 -31.52 -32.11
C GLN A 356 -6.46 -30.54 -33.24
N MET A 357 -5.45 -29.91 -33.87
CA MET A 357 -5.64 -29.02 -35.03
C MET A 357 -6.18 -29.76 -36.25
N THR A 358 -5.66 -30.96 -36.53
CA THR A 358 -6.16 -31.79 -37.64
C THR A 358 -7.62 -32.16 -37.42
N ALA A 359 -7.98 -32.57 -36.20
CA ALA A 359 -9.36 -32.89 -35.85
C ALA A 359 -10.33 -31.71 -36.05
N LEU A 360 -9.92 -30.47 -35.74
CA LEU A 360 -10.76 -29.28 -35.95
C LEU A 360 -10.95 -28.92 -37.42
N VAL A 361 -9.94 -29.14 -38.26
CA VAL A 361 -10.05 -28.93 -39.71
C VAL A 361 -10.95 -29.99 -40.34
N ASP A 362 -10.80 -31.26 -39.95
CA ASP A 362 -11.63 -32.36 -40.44
C ASP A 362 -13.11 -32.18 -40.06
N GLN A 363 -13.37 -31.68 -38.84
CA GLN A 363 -14.70 -31.31 -38.38
C GLN A 363 -15.24 -30.02 -39.01
N ARG A 364 -14.44 -29.34 -39.85
CA ARG A 364 -14.75 -28.02 -40.43
C ARG A 364 -15.14 -27.01 -39.35
N ARG A 365 -14.31 -26.88 -38.33
CA ARG A 365 -14.43 -25.90 -37.23
C ARG A 365 -13.30 -24.87 -37.22
N ALA A 366 -12.15 -25.22 -37.79
CA ALA A 366 -11.01 -24.33 -37.99
C ALA A 366 -10.48 -24.40 -39.42
N LEU A 367 -9.76 -23.37 -39.86
CA LEU A 367 -9.16 -23.29 -41.18
C LEU A 367 -7.74 -22.70 -41.13
N ILE A 368 -6.92 -23.06 -42.12
CA ILE A 368 -5.56 -22.52 -42.31
C ILE A 368 -5.59 -21.52 -43.45
N VAL A 369 -5.09 -20.30 -43.22
CA VAL A 369 -4.93 -19.29 -44.27
C VAL A 369 -3.50 -18.82 -44.36
N ALA A 370 -3.00 -18.69 -45.58
CA ALA A 370 -1.69 -18.10 -45.85
C ALA A 370 -1.86 -16.65 -46.34
N PRO A 371 -1.77 -15.63 -45.46
CA PRO A 371 -1.81 -14.22 -45.88
C PRO A 371 -0.64 -13.81 -46.79
N ARG A 372 0.53 -14.43 -46.65
CA ARG A 372 1.75 -14.15 -47.41
C ARG A 372 2.57 -15.43 -47.61
N PRO A 373 3.46 -15.51 -48.63
CA PRO A 373 4.39 -16.61 -48.76
C PRO A 373 5.27 -16.72 -47.50
N GLY A 374 5.17 -17.83 -46.77
CA GLY A 374 5.94 -18.07 -45.54
C GLY A 374 5.25 -17.69 -44.22
N ALA A 375 4.00 -17.21 -44.25
CA ALA A 375 3.18 -17.01 -43.05
C ALA A 375 1.83 -17.71 -43.24
N ALA A 376 1.51 -18.66 -42.35
CA ALA A 376 0.22 -19.34 -42.30
C ALA A 376 -0.42 -19.13 -40.93
N TRP A 377 -1.75 -18.99 -40.91
CA TRP A 377 -2.56 -18.64 -39.76
C TRP A 377 -3.65 -19.68 -39.54
N TRP A 378 -3.80 -20.13 -38.30
CA TRP A 378 -4.92 -20.92 -37.82
C TRP A 378 -6.02 -20.01 -37.30
N VAL A 379 -7.24 -20.25 -37.77
CA VAL A 379 -8.40 -19.40 -37.48
C VAL A 379 -9.63 -20.28 -37.25
N ALA A 380 -10.31 -20.09 -36.12
CA ALA A 380 -11.64 -20.66 -35.91
C ALA A 380 -12.66 -19.99 -36.85
N ILE A 381 -13.59 -20.76 -37.40
CA ILE A 381 -14.53 -20.26 -38.43
C ILE A 381 -15.35 -19.06 -37.94
N GLU A 382 -15.71 -19.06 -36.67
CA GLU A 382 -16.45 -17.99 -36.00
C GLU A 382 -15.66 -16.67 -35.94
N ARG A 383 -14.34 -16.72 -36.15
CA ARG A 383 -13.48 -15.53 -36.24
C ARG A 383 -13.09 -15.17 -37.68
N TRP A 384 -13.55 -15.93 -38.67
CA TRP A 384 -13.27 -15.67 -40.09
C TRP A 384 -13.61 -14.24 -40.54
N PRO A 385 -14.75 -13.63 -40.18
CA PRO A 385 -15.06 -12.27 -40.64
C PRO A 385 -14.03 -11.22 -40.22
N ALA A 386 -13.41 -11.40 -39.04
CA ALA A 386 -12.34 -10.53 -38.56
C ALA A 386 -11.07 -10.71 -39.40
N VAL A 387 -10.68 -11.96 -39.68
CA VAL A 387 -9.47 -12.28 -40.46
C VAL A 387 -9.63 -11.91 -41.95
N ALA A 388 -10.81 -12.13 -42.54
CA ALA A 388 -11.10 -11.71 -43.91
C ALA A 388 -10.88 -10.19 -44.11
N THR A 389 -11.31 -9.39 -43.13
CA THR A 389 -11.08 -7.93 -43.12
C THR A 389 -9.59 -7.57 -43.06
N LEU A 390 -8.79 -8.36 -42.32
CA LEU A 390 -7.34 -8.16 -42.26
C LEU A 390 -6.65 -8.50 -43.60
N LEU A 391 -7.09 -9.58 -44.26
CA LEU A 391 -6.56 -10.00 -45.57
C LEU A 391 -6.88 -8.99 -46.67
N GLU A 392 -8.11 -8.48 -46.73
CA GLU A 392 -8.50 -7.44 -47.70
C GLU A 392 -7.72 -6.14 -47.53
N SER A 393 -7.28 -5.83 -46.30
CA SER A 393 -6.46 -4.64 -46.02
C SER A 393 -4.98 -4.80 -46.39
N ALA A 394 -4.49 -6.03 -46.57
CA ALA A 394 -3.09 -6.34 -46.85
C ALA A 394 -2.73 -6.19 -48.35
N ASP A 395 -3.69 -6.35 -49.25
CA ASP A 395 -3.52 -6.19 -50.71
C ASP A 395 -3.37 -4.72 -51.16
N GLY A 396 -3.45 -3.77 -50.23
CA GLY A 396 -3.46 -2.33 -50.49
C GLY A 396 -2.13 -1.58 -50.35
N SER A 397 -1.00 -2.25 -50.05
CA SER A 397 0.27 -1.57 -49.84
C SER A 397 1.35 -2.00 -50.84
N ASP A 398 1.34 -1.35 -52.01
CA ASP A 398 2.59 -0.95 -52.65
C ASP A 398 2.42 0.52 -53.04
N GLY A 399 3.10 1.40 -52.29
CA GLY A 399 3.01 2.84 -52.46
C GLY A 399 3.70 3.26 -53.75
N THR A 400 2.91 3.53 -54.80
CA THR A 400 3.27 4.57 -55.77
C THR A 400 2.07 5.47 -56.05
N ASP A 401 2.39 6.75 -56.01
CA ASP A 401 1.55 7.93 -56.05
C ASP A 401 0.64 8.01 -57.30
N ARG A 402 -0.69 8.10 -57.11
CA ARG A 402 -1.62 8.77 -58.05
C ARG A 402 -3.04 8.91 -57.45
N PRO A 403 -3.67 10.09 -57.49
CA PRO A 403 -5.04 10.26 -57.04
C PRO A 403 -6.00 9.84 -58.16
N ALA A 404 -6.39 8.56 -58.19
CA ALA A 404 -7.43 8.07 -59.09
C ALA A 404 -8.77 7.98 -58.36
N ARG A 405 -9.72 8.79 -58.82
CA ARG A 405 -11.16 8.75 -58.52
C ARG A 405 -11.66 7.30 -58.41
N ARG A 406 -12.19 6.90 -57.27
CA ARG A 406 -12.94 5.63 -57.12
C ARG A 406 -14.43 5.92 -56.96
N HIS A 407 -15.21 5.42 -57.91
CA HIS A 407 -16.65 5.21 -57.80
C HIS A 407 -16.96 4.19 -56.66
N PRO A 408 -18.18 4.20 -56.08
CA PRO A 408 -18.56 3.29 -55.01
C PRO A 408 -18.80 1.89 -55.59
N SER A 409 -17.76 1.09 -55.72
CA SER A 409 -17.89 -0.32 -56.09
C SER A 409 -18.40 -1.12 -54.90
N LYS A 410 -19.56 -1.77 -55.08
CA LYS A 410 -20.21 -2.77 -54.21
C LYS A 410 -19.22 -3.46 -53.26
N LYS A 411 -19.47 -3.35 -51.95
CA LYS A 411 -18.86 -4.19 -50.91
C LYS A 411 -18.96 -5.66 -51.37
N ARG A 412 -17.85 -6.29 -51.76
CA ARG A 412 -17.80 -7.76 -51.84
C ARG A 412 -18.05 -8.24 -50.41
N SER A 413 -19.03 -9.12 -50.22
CA SER A 413 -19.30 -9.65 -48.89
C SER A 413 -18.10 -10.49 -48.44
N THR A 414 -17.68 -10.33 -47.18
CA THR A 414 -16.66 -11.11 -46.46
C THR A 414 -16.82 -12.64 -46.59
N THR A 415 -17.99 -13.11 -47.04
CA THR A 415 -18.33 -14.49 -47.39
C THR A 415 -17.64 -15.02 -48.66
N ALA A 416 -17.14 -14.15 -49.55
CA ALA A 416 -16.61 -14.56 -50.87
C ALA A 416 -15.19 -15.18 -50.84
N LEU A 417 -14.51 -15.14 -49.69
CA LEU A 417 -13.15 -15.67 -49.50
C LEU A 417 -13.10 -16.99 -48.71
N LEU A 418 -14.25 -17.51 -48.26
CA LEU A 418 -14.32 -18.80 -47.55
C LEU A 418 -14.12 -19.98 -48.52
N PRO A 419 -13.30 -20.98 -48.17
CA PRO A 419 -13.21 -22.23 -48.95
C PRO A 419 -14.55 -22.98 -49.03
N ASP A 420 -14.79 -23.68 -50.14
CA ASP A 420 -16.01 -24.45 -50.37
C ASP A 420 -16.25 -25.49 -49.26
N GLY A 421 -17.43 -25.45 -48.64
CA GLY A 421 -17.87 -26.39 -47.60
C GLY A 421 -17.77 -25.90 -46.15
N PHE A 422 -17.27 -24.67 -45.93
CA PHE A 422 -17.23 -24.00 -44.62
C PHE A 422 -18.35 -22.97 -44.50
N VAL A 423 -19.04 -22.91 -43.35
CA VAL A 423 -20.15 -21.97 -43.10
C VAL A 423 -19.96 -21.31 -41.74
N VAL A 424 -19.99 -19.96 -41.72
CA VAL A 424 -19.93 -19.21 -40.45
C VAL A 424 -21.27 -19.35 -39.71
N PRO A 425 -21.28 -19.73 -38.42
CA PRO A 425 -22.50 -19.85 -37.65
C PRO A 425 -23.31 -18.54 -37.58
N PRO A 426 -24.65 -18.61 -37.52
CA PRO A 426 -25.49 -17.42 -37.36
C PRO A 426 -25.25 -16.74 -36.01
N GLY A 427 -25.25 -15.40 -35.98
CA GLY A 427 -25.01 -14.60 -34.77
C GLY A 427 -23.56 -14.15 -34.55
N VAL A 428 -22.62 -14.58 -35.40
CA VAL A 428 -21.23 -14.13 -35.39
C VAL A 428 -21.12 -12.67 -35.88
N ARG A 429 -20.30 -11.88 -35.20
CA ARG A 429 -20.01 -10.48 -35.58
C ARG A 429 -19.33 -10.40 -36.95
N THR A 430 -19.93 -9.70 -37.90
CA THR A 430 -19.41 -9.53 -39.27
C THR A 430 -18.93 -8.12 -39.60
N ASP A 431 -19.23 -7.13 -38.76
CA ASP A 431 -18.90 -5.71 -38.90
C ASP A 431 -17.55 -5.37 -38.24
N TRP A 432 -16.48 -5.83 -38.86
CA TRP A 432 -15.12 -5.51 -38.44
C TRP A 432 -14.54 -4.37 -39.26
N ASP A 433 -13.85 -3.44 -38.61
CA ASP A 433 -12.88 -2.57 -39.25
C ASP A 433 -11.45 -3.11 -39.06
N PRO A 434 -10.49 -2.75 -39.93
CA PRO A 434 -9.13 -3.29 -39.86
C PRO A 434 -8.39 -3.00 -38.55
N LEU A 435 -8.67 -1.89 -37.86
CA LEU A 435 -8.00 -1.56 -36.60
C LEU A 435 -8.61 -2.38 -35.46
N SER A 436 -9.95 -2.41 -35.32
CA SER A 436 -10.63 -3.22 -34.29
C SER A 436 -10.33 -4.71 -34.42
N ALA A 437 -10.16 -5.22 -35.65
CA ALA A 437 -9.73 -6.59 -35.87
C ALA A 437 -8.30 -6.83 -35.32
N ARG A 438 -7.34 -5.92 -35.59
CA ARG A 438 -5.98 -6.02 -35.04
C ARG A 438 -5.95 -5.88 -33.52
N VAL A 439 -6.73 -4.96 -32.96
CA VAL A 439 -6.90 -4.78 -31.51
C VAL A 439 -7.40 -6.06 -30.84
N ALA A 440 -8.38 -6.74 -31.45
CA ALA A 440 -8.90 -8.00 -30.92
C ALA A 440 -7.86 -9.12 -30.93
N VAL A 441 -7.07 -9.25 -32.00
CA VAL A 441 -5.95 -10.23 -32.06
C VAL A 441 -4.88 -9.88 -31.03
N CYS A 442 -4.43 -8.62 -30.96
CA CYS A 442 -3.46 -8.18 -29.96
C CYS A 442 -3.95 -8.46 -28.53
N ARG A 443 -5.25 -8.24 -28.24
CA ARG A 443 -5.82 -8.51 -26.92
C ARG A 443 -5.63 -9.96 -26.51
N GLY A 444 -6.04 -10.90 -27.38
CA GLY A 444 -5.90 -12.33 -27.12
C GLY A 444 -4.45 -12.73 -26.91
N TRP A 445 -3.52 -12.18 -27.69
CA TRP A 445 -2.08 -12.43 -27.54
C TRP A 445 -1.50 -11.91 -26.22
N MET A 446 -1.89 -10.71 -25.81
CA MET A 446 -1.39 -10.08 -24.59
C MET A 446 -1.84 -10.80 -23.32
N GLU A 447 -2.91 -11.61 -23.35
CA GLU A 447 -3.39 -12.37 -22.19
C GLU A 447 -2.41 -13.46 -21.70
N PHE A 448 -1.49 -13.92 -22.57
CA PHE A 448 -0.47 -14.93 -22.22
C PHE A 448 0.97 -14.50 -22.53
N CYS A 449 1.17 -13.43 -23.29
CA CYS A 449 2.50 -12.90 -23.54
C CYS A 449 3.02 -12.12 -22.32
N GLY A 450 4.29 -12.32 -21.98
CA GLY A 450 5.01 -11.45 -21.03
C GLY A 450 5.26 -10.05 -21.62
N PRO A 451 6.19 -9.27 -21.06
CA PRO A 451 6.63 -8.02 -21.69
C PRO A 451 7.08 -8.27 -23.14
N VAL A 452 6.53 -7.57 -24.13
CA VAL A 452 6.87 -7.74 -25.56
C VAL A 452 7.01 -6.40 -26.27
N THR A 453 7.85 -6.32 -27.29
CA THR A 453 7.96 -5.11 -28.12
C THR A 453 6.97 -5.15 -29.30
N ALA A 454 6.61 -3.98 -29.83
CA ALA A 454 5.76 -3.90 -31.03
C ALA A 454 6.39 -4.62 -32.24
N ALA A 455 7.72 -4.59 -32.36
CA ALA A 455 8.46 -5.29 -33.41
C ALA A 455 8.41 -6.83 -33.26
N GLU A 456 8.52 -7.35 -32.03
CA GLU A 456 8.37 -8.79 -31.74
C GLU A 456 6.96 -9.27 -32.11
N LEU A 457 5.93 -8.53 -31.69
CA LEU A 457 4.54 -8.87 -31.99
C LEU A 457 4.24 -8.78 -33.50
N ALA A 458 4.74 -7.74 -34.18
CA ALA A 458 4.62 -7.59 -35.62
C ALA A 458 5.25 -8.75 -36.39
N THR A 459 6.44 -9.20 -35.96
CA THR A 459 7.14 -10.35 -36.57
C THR A 459 6.34 -11.63 -36.40
N ARG A 460 5.81 -11.90 -35.20
CA ARG A 460 5.01 -13.11 -34.91
C ARG A 460 3.68 -13.14 -35.65
N LEU A 461 3.03 -11.99 -35.84
CA LEU A 461 1.74 -11.88 -36.51
C LEU A 461 1.86 -11.62 -38.03
N GLY A 462 3.05 -11.38 -38.56
CA GLY A 462 3.27 -11.05 -39.97
C GLY A 462 2.77 -9.65 -40.37
N TRP A 463 2.71 -8.72 -39.42
CA TRP A 463 2.25 -7.33 -39.60
C TRP A 463 3.43 -6.35 -39.72
N THR A 464 3.15 -5.10 -40.06
CA THR A 464 4.14 -4.03 -39.90
C THR A 464 4.22 -3.57 -38.45
N GLU A 465 5.37 -3.06 -38.02
CA GLU A 465 5.55 -2.51 -36.67
C GLU A 465 4.53 -1.40 -36.36
N SER A 466 4.21 -0.55 -37.35
CA SER A 466 3.19 0.50 -37.23
C SER A 466 1.78 -0.03 -36.98
N GLN A 467 1.42 -1.17 -37.57
CA GLN A 467 0.12 -1.81 -37.38
C GLN A 467 0.00 -2.42 -35.97
N ALA A 468 1.07 -3.06 -35.48
CA ALA A 468 1.11 -3.61 -34.12
C ALA A 468 1.11 -2.49 -33.07
N ALA A 469 1.88 -1.42 -33.28
CA ALA A 469 1.92 -0.25 -32.39
C ALA A 469 0.54 0.41 -32.26
N ALA A 470 -0.15 0.69 -33.37
CA ALA A 470 -1.49 1.30 -33.33
C ALA A 470 -2.53 0.45 -32.58
N ALA A 471 -2.43 -0.88 -32.67
CA ALA A 471 -3.31 -1.79 -31.93
C ALA A 471 -2.98 -1.84 -30.44
N LEU A 472 -1.70 -1.79 -30.06
CA LEU A 472 -1.25 -1.74 -28.67
C LEU A 472 -1.59 -0.39 -28.00
N GLU A 473 -1.47 0.73 -28.72
CA GLU A 473 -1.89 2.06 -28.26
C GLU A 473 -3.41 2.12 -28.01
N ALA A 474 -4.21 1.50 -28.87
CA ALA A 474 -5.66 1.39 -28.63
C ALA A 474 -5.97 0.55 -27.37
N LEU A 475 -5.25 -0.56 -27.15
CA LEU A 475 -5.40 -1.38 -25.93
C LEU A 475 -4.93 -0.66 -24.65
N GLU A 476 -3.95 0.24 -24.76
CA GLU A 476 -3.52 1.11 -23.67
C GLU A 476 -4.61 2.12 -23.32
N GLY A 477 -5.24 2.74 -24.34
CA GLY A 477 -6.38 3.64 -24.15
C GLY A 477 -7.59 2.97 -23.46
N GLU A 478 -7.74 1.66 -23.61
CA GLU A 478 -8.73 0.85 -22.90
C GLU A 478 -8.26 0.37 -21.51
N GLY A 479 -7.00 0.59 -21.14
CA GLY A 479 -6.42 0.17 -19.86
C GLY A 479 -6.05 -1.32 -19.75
N THR A 480 -6.02 -2.06 -20.87
CA THR A 480 -5.72 -3.51 -20.89
C THR A 480 -4.20 -3.78 -20.78
N VAL A 481 -3.40 -2.97 -21.44
CA VAL A 481 -1.93 -3.09 -21.49
C VAL A 481 -1.25 -1.82 -20.97
N VAL A 482 -0.02 -1.97 -20.48
CA VAL A 482 0.82 -0.87 -19.98
C VAL A 482 2.14 -0.87 -20.73
N ARG A 483 2.60 0.32 -21.13
CA ARG A 483 3.92 0.53 -21.74
C ARG A 483 5.02 0.80 -20.70
N GLY A 484 6.23 0.32 -20.92
CA GLY A 484 7.35 0.52 -20.02
C GLY A 484 8.65 -0.13 -20.49
N GLN A 485 9.63 -0.21 -19.59
CA GLN A 485 10.85 -1.01 -19.76
C GLN A 485 10.87 -2.01 -18.61
N PHE A 486 10.76 -3.30 -18.91
CA PHE A 486 10.51 -4.34 -17.91
C PHE A 486 11.64 -5.37 -17.81
N ARG A 487 12.36 -5.69 -18.91
CA ARG A 487 13.45 -6.70 -18.94
C ARG A 487 14.86 -6.08 -18.78
N ASP A 488 15.71 -6.62 -17.89
CA ASP A 488 17.08 -6.12 -17.61
C ASP A 488 18.10 -6.38 -18.75
N ARG A 489 19.07 -5.46 -18.85
CA ARG A 489 20.15 -5.37 -19.83
C ARG A 489 21.37 -6.26 -19.52
N ARG A 490 21.52 -6.78 -18.29
CA ARG A 490 22.82 -7.31 -17.81
C ARG A 490 23.14 -8.78 -18.12
N GLU A 491 22.15 -9.62 -18.46
CA GLU A 491 22.39 -11.06 -18.67
C GLU A 491 22.84 -11.43 -20.09
N GLY A 492 22.48 -10.64 -21.11
CA GLY A 492 22.92 -10.87 -22.49
C GLY A 492 24.44 -10.78 -22.69
N ASP A 493 25.15 -10.08 -21.79
CA ASP A 493 26.60 -9.90 -21.82
C ASP A 493 27.36 -10.97 -21.01
N GLN A 494 26.72 -11.57 -20.00
CA GLN A 494 27.29 -12.69 -19.24
C GLN A 494 27.21 -14.02 -20.00
N GLY A 495 26.10 -14.27 -20.72
CA GLY A 495 25.98 -15.42 -21.62
C GLY A 495 26.98 -15.38 -22.79
N ARG A 496 27.27 -14.19 -23.32
CA ARG A 496 28.30 -14.00 -24.36
C ARG A 496 29.74 -14.12 -23.84
N ARG A 497 30.02 -13.70 -22.61
CA ARG A 497 31.34 -13.89 -21.98
C ARG A 497 31.59 -15.34 -21.55
N ALA A 498 30.57 -16.08 -21.13
CA ALA A 498 30.68 -17.50 -20.80
C ALA A 498 30.93 -18.38 -22.03
N ALA A 499 30.36 -18.03 -23.19
CA ALA A 499 30.61 -18.73 -24.45
C ALA A 499 31.96 -18.38 -25.12
N ALA A 500 32.65 -17.35 -24.65
CA ALA A 500 33.88 -16.82 -25.25
C ALA A 500 35.12 -16.96 -24.34
N SER A 501 35.21 -18.04 -23.55
CA SER A 501 36.44 -18.38 -22.82
C SER A 501 36.96 -19.75 -23.28
N PRO A 502 38.03 -19.80 -24.09
CA PRO A 502 38.73 -21.04 -24.40
C PRO A 502 39.81 -21.21 -23.33
N ASN A 503 39.48 -21.79 -22.17
CA ASN A 503 40.42 -22.54 -21.31
C ASN A 503 39.70 -22.96 -20.02
N GLY A 504 39.79 -24.26 -19.73
CA GLY A 504 38.97 -24.93 -18.74
C GLY A 504 39.38 -24.75 -17.28
N SER A 505 38.51 -25.23 -16.40
CA SER A 505 38.85 -26.32 -15.51
C SER A 505 37.57 -26.95 -14.97
N SER A 506 37.49 -28.25 -15.19
CA SER A 506 36.52 -29.18 -14.63
C SER A 506 36.55 -29.15 -13.10
N GLN A 507 35.45 -28.77 -12.46
CA GLN A 507 34.99 -29.32 -11.17
C GLN A 507 33.65 -28.69 -10.78
N THR A 508 32.76 -29.51 -10.19
CA THR A 508 31.38 -29.23 -9.75
C THR A 508 30.26 -29.48 -10.78
N ALA A 509 30.27 -30.68 -11.37
CA ALA A 509 29.06 -31.34 -11.88
C ALA A 509 28.80 -32.60 -11.05
N GLU A 510 28.36 -32.44 -9.80
CA GLU A 510 27.95 -33.57 -8.94
C GLU A 510 27.08 -33.06 -7.79
N ALA A 511 25.79 -32.83 -8.08
CA ALA A 511 24.68 -32.87 -7.11
C ALA A 511 23.38 -32.39 -7.78
N CYS A 512 22.71 -33.28 -8.51
CA CYS A 512 21.25 -33.32 -8.68
C CYS A 512 20.89 -34.45 -9.68
N LEU A 513 21.12 -35.70 -9.26
CA LEU A 513 20.57 -36.89 -9.87
C LEU A 513 19.83 -37.66 -8.78
N ALA A 514 18.52 -37.46 -8.67
CA ALA A 514 17.60 -38.42 -8.07
C ALA A 514 16.15 -38.10 -8.44
N ALA A 515 15.49 -39.12 -8.99
CA ALA A 515 14.05 -39.36 -9.16
C ALA A 515 13.34 -38.84 -10.43
N GLY A 516 13.03 -39.81 -11.31
CA GLY A 516 11.70 -39.90 -11.90
C GLY A 516 11.61 -39.74 -13.41
N THR A 517 11.83 -40.83 -14.14
CA THR A 517 11.54 -41.01 -15.56
C THR A 517 10.04 -40.92 -15.84
N ASP A 518 9.64 -39.99 -16.71
CA ASP A 518 8.54 -40.18 -17.67
C ASP A 518 8.86 -39.36 -18.93
N SER A 519 9.00 -40.07 -20.05
CA SER A 519 9.37 -39.53 -21.36
C SER A 519 8.14 -38.94 -22.07
N GLY A 520 7.99 -37.62 -21.98
CA GLY A 520 7.18 -36.82 -22.90
C GLY A 520 8.07 -35.76 -23.53
N SER A 521 8.17 -35.76 -24.86
CA SER A 521 8.98 -34.82 -25.64
C SER A 521 8.56 -33.37 -25.38
N SER A 522 9.34 -32.66 -24.57
CA SER A 522 9.25 -31.20 -24.44
C SER A 522 10.11 -30.56 -25.52
N THR A 523 9.45 -29.96 -26.50
CA THR A 523 10.08 -29.12 -27.52
C THR A 523 10.51 -27.82 -26.84
N THR A 524 11.80 -27.65 -26.59
CA THR A 524 12.38 -26.38 -26.17
C THR A 524 12.28 -25.40 -27.34
N PRO A 525 11.61 -24.24 -27.21
CA PRO A 525 11.60 -23.25 -28.28
C PRO A 525 12.98 -22.58 -28.39
N THR A 526 13.45 -22.43 -29.62
CA THR A 526 14.68 -21.71 -30.02
C THR A 526 14.72 -20.31 -29.38
N PRO A 527 15.88 -19.84 -28.86
CA PRO A 527 15.96 -18.52 -28.22
C PRO A 527 15.69 -17.40 -29.22
N GLU A 528 14.66 -16.59 -28.92
CA GLU A 528 14.23 -15.44 -29.70
C GLU A 528 15.30 -14.32 -29.76
N PRO A 529 15.32 -13.50 -30.83
CA PRO A 529 16.28 -12.40 -30.97
C PRO A 529 16.09 -11.38 -29.84
N ALA A 530 17.17 -11.08 -29.12
CA ALA A 530 17.15 -10.11 -28.02
C ALA A 530 16.69 -8.71 -28.50
N PRO A 531 15.84 -8.01 -27.72
CA PRO A 531 15.29 -6.71 -28.11
C PRO A 531 16.38 -5.64 -28.30
N LYS A 532 16.14 -4.70 -29.22
CA LYS A 532 17.01 -3.53 -29.44
C LYS A 532 16.97 -2.61 -28.20
N ASN A 533 18.14 -2.10 -27.79
CA ASN A 533 18.30 -1.26 -26.59
C ASN A 533 17.27 -0.11 -26.51
N GLY A 534 16.55 -0.02 -25.38
CA GLY A 534 15.65 1.10 -25.07
C GLY A 534 14.29 1.07 -25.79
N ALA A 535 13.96 -0.04 -26.46
CA ALA A 535 12.64 -0.21 -27.06
C ALA A 535 11.53 -0.22 -26.00
N VAL A 536 10.40 0.41 -26.31
CA VAL A 536 9.20 0.40 -25.47
C VAL A 536 8.61 -1.00 -25.49
N GLU A 537 8.46 -1.58 -24.30
CA GLU A 537 7.81 -2.87 -24.10
C GLU A 537 6.36 -2.65 -23.63
N TRP A 538 5.50 -3.58 -24.01
CA TRP A 538 4.09 -3.61 -23.66
C TRP A 538 3.83 -4.88 -22.84
N CYS A 539 3.08 -4.77 -21.75
CA CYS A 539 2.70 -5.92 -20.93
C CYS A 539 1.24 -5.80 -20.50
N HIS A 540 0.53 -6.93 -20.43
CA HIS A 540 -0.84 -6.96 -19.93
C HIS A 540 -0.88 -6.63 -18.44
N ARG A 541 -1.80 -5.73 -18.03
CA ARG A 541 -1.85 -5.15 -16.68
C ARG A 541 -1.91 -6.22 -15.58
N ARG A 542 -2.75 -7.25 -15.75
CA ARG A 542 -2.88 -8.37 -14.79
C ARG A 542 -1.62 -9.23 -14.70
N LEU A 543 -0.95 -9.50 -15.82
CA LEU A 543 0.29 -10.29 -15.84
C LEU A 543 1.43 -9.49 -15.20
N LEU A 544 1.55 -8.20 -15.54
CA LEU A 544 2.53 -7.29 -14.95
C LEU A 544 2.40 -7.24 -13.42
N ALA A 545 1.17 -7.09 -12.89
CA ALA A 545 0.92 -7.11 -11.46
C ALA A 545 1.36 -8.42 -10.79
N ARG A 546 1.16 -9.56 -11.46
CA ARG A 546 1.57 -10.88 -10.97
C ARG A 546 3.11 -11.05 -11.01
N ILE A 547 3.75 -10.70 -12.13
CA ILE A 547 5.21 -10.72 -12.28
C ILE A 547 5.85 -9.83 -11.22
N HIS A 548 5.29 -8.64 -11.01
CA HIS A 548 5.77 -7.70 -10.00
C HIS A 548 5.65 -8.26 -8.57
N ARG A 549 4.50 -8.86 -8.22
CA ARG A 549 4.32 -9.55 -6.93
C ARG A 549 5.32 -10.69 -6.72
N LEU A 550 5.54 -11.52 -7.74
CA LEU A 550 6.51 -12.63 -7.68
C LEU A 550 7.95 -12.12 -7.58
N THR A 551 8.28 -11.06 -8.32
CA THR A 551 9.58 -10.36 -8.23
C THR A 551 9.83 -9.88 -6.81
N LEU A 552 8.86 -9.17 -6.20
CA LEU A 552 8.96 -8.72 -4.81
C LEU A 552 9.03 -9.89 -3.82
N ALA A 553 8.26 -10.97 -4.04
CA ALA A 553 8.29 -12.15 -3.20
C ALA A 553 9.64 -12.89 -3.27
N GLY A 554 10.24 -13.00 -4.45
CA GLY A 554 11.58 -13.55 -4.66
C GLY A 554 12.64 -12.72 -3.93
N LEU A 555 12.60 -11.40 -4.11
CA LEU A 555 13.49 -10.47 -3.41
C LEU A 555 13.34 -10.55 -1.90
N ARG A 556 12.11 -10.71 -1.37
CA ARG A 556 11.84 -10.91 0.07
C ARG A 556 12.44 -12.22 0.60
N ARG A 557 12.42 -13.30 -0.19
CA ARG A 557 12.97 -14.61 0.20
C ARG A 557 14.51 -14.63 0.19
N GLN A 558 15.14 -13.83 -0.67
CA GLN A 558 16.60 -13.71 -0.75
C GLN A 558 17.21 -12.92 0.42
N VAL A 559 16.39 -12.34 1.30
CA VAL A 559 16.85 -11.58 2.46
C VAL A 559 17.01 -12.52 3.65
N GLU A 560 18.26 -12.83 4.00
CA GLU A 560 18.59 -13.53 5.24
C GLU A 560 18.48 -12.59 6.44
N ALA A 561 17.74 -13.02 7.46
CA ALA A 561 17.47 -12.22 8.65
C ALA A 561 18.68 -12.18 9.60
N VAL A 562 18.89 -11.01 10.20
CA VAL A 562 19.95 -10.71 11.17
C VAL A 562 19.37 -10.75 12.59
N ASP A 563 20.16 -11.05 13.62
CA ASP A 563 19.65 -11.10 15.00
C ASP A 563 19.45 -9.69 15.62
N VAL A 564 18.69 -9.63 16.73
CA VAL A 564 18.42 -8.37 17.45
C VAL A 564 19.70 -7.69 17.93
N ALA A 565 20.71 -8.48 18.33
CA ALA A 565 21.98 -7.95 18.81
C ALA A 565 22.77 -7.22 17.70
N ALA A 566 22.80 -7.78 16.49
CA ALA A 566 23.39 -7.10 15.33
C ALA A 566 22.60 -5.87 14.90
N PHE A 567 21.26 -5.89 14.99
CA PHE A 567 20.46 -4.69 14.76
C PHE A 567 20.81 -3.56 15.75
N GLN A 568 21.01 -3.88 17.03
CA GLN A 568 21.42 -2.90 18.02
C GLN A 568 22.81 -2.29 17.73
N ARG A 569 23.77 -3.11 17.27
CA ARG A 569 25.10 -2.63 16.85
C ARG A 569 25.01 -1.72 15.62
N PHE A 570 24.20 -2.11 14.63
CA PHE A 570 23.89 -1.26 13.48
C PHE A 570 23.33 0.11 13.89
N LEU A 571 22.41 0.15 14.86
CA LEU A 571 21.84 1.42 15.34
C LEU A 571 22.86 2.33 16.02
N TRP A 572 23.87 1.78 16.71
CA TRP A 572 24.95 2.58 17.30
C TRP A 572 25.80 3.26 16.24
N GLU A 573 26.13 2.56 15.15
CA GLU A 573 26.81 3.15 14.00
C GLU A 573 25.92 4.18 13.30
N HIS A 574 24.66 3.81 13.00
CA HIS A 574 23.70 4.63 12.26
C HIS A 574 23.36 5.95 12.98
N GLN A 575 23.41 5.98 14.31
CA GLN A 575 23.18 7.19 15.11
C GLN A 575 24.47 7.83 15.66
N GLY A 576 25.65 7.30 15.32
CA GLY A 576 26.94 7.88 15.69
C GLY A 576 27.34 7.76 17.16
N LEU A 577 26.93 6.69 17.86
CA LEU A 577 27.35 6.43 19.25
C LEU A 577 28.74 5.79 19.35
N THR A 578 29.27 5.27 18.24
CA THR A 578 30.63 4.73 18.18
C THR A 578 31.60 5.84 17.81
N GLY A 579 32.79 5.85 18.43
CA GLY A 579 33.74 6.99 18.33
C GLY A 579 34.17 7.34 16.91
N GLU A 580 34.23 6.35 15.99
CA GLU A 580 34.57 6.58 14.58
C GLU A 580 33.42 7.23 13.77
N HIS A 581 32.17 7.10 14.24
CA HIS A 581 30.97 7.55 13.53
C HIS A 581 30.31 8.78 14.20
N GLN A 582 30.92 9.32 15.26
CA GLN A 582 30.50 10.58 15.85
C GLN A 582 30.66 11.72 14.85
N ARG A 583 29.66 12.59 14.80
CA ARG A 583 29.68 13.76 13.92
C ARG A 583 30.38 14.92 14.63
N ALA A 584 30.91 15.88 13.88
CA ALA A 584 31.65 17.02 14.43
C ALA A 584 31.08 18.36 13.95
N GLY A 585 31.18 19.38 14.80
CA GLY A 585 30.81 20.76 14.48
C GLY A 585 29.30 21.02 14.38
N THR A 586 28.95 22.23 13.92
CA THR A 586 27.57 22.71 13.80
C THR A 586 26.76 21.96 12.73
N ASN A 587 27.37 21.62 11.59
CA ASN A 587 26.71 20.81 10.55
C ASN A 587 26.40 19.40 11.05
N GLY A 588 27.33 18.78 11.78
CA GLY A 588 27.11 17.48 12.42
C GLY A 588 25.97 17.53 13.43
N LEU A 589 25.91 18.61 14.24
CA LEU A 589 24.79 18.85 15.16
C LEU A 589 23.46 18.97 14.40
N PHE A 590 23.40 19.75 13.32
CA PHE A 590 22.20 19.86 12.49
C PHE A 590 21.72 18.50 11.96
N GLU A 591 22.63 17.65 11.48
CA GLU A 591 22.30 16.30 11.03
C GLU A 591 21.78 15.40 12.16
N VAL A 592 22.37 15.48 13.36
CA VAL A 592 21.90 14.72 14.54
C VAL A 592 20.50 15.17 14.93
N LEU A 593 20.26 16.47 14.98
CA LEU A 593 18.93 17.03 15.29
C LEU A 593 17.90 16.67 14.23
N SER A 594 18.26 16.72 12.95
CA SER A 594 17.41 16.28 11.84
C SER A 594 16.98 14.81 11.97
N GLN A 595 17.86 13.96 12.52
CA GLN A 595 17.57 12.53 12.74
C GLN A 595 16.72 12.29 14.00
N LEU A 596 16.90 13.11 15.06
CA LEU A 596 16.22 12.96 16.35
C LEU A 596 14.93 13.78 16.50
N GLN A 597 14.63 14.70 15.57
CA GLN A 597 13.44 15.55 15.67
C GLN A 597 12.13 14.76 15.75
N GLY A 598 11.22 15.17 16.62
CA GLY A 598 9.97 14.45 16.89
C GLY A 598 10.03 13.51 18.10
N ILE A 599 11.19 13.36 18.76
CA ILE A 599 11.31 12.69 20.06
C ILE A 599 11.19 13.71 21.19
N GLU A 600 10.48 13.36 22.26
CA GLU A 600 10.55 14.08 23.52
C GLU A 600 11.46 13.35 24.51
N ALA A 601 12.53 14.02 24.93
CA ALA A 601 13.42 13.55 25.98
C ALA A 601 13.45 14.57 27.13
N PRO A 602 13.74 14.17 28.38
CA PRO A 602 13.93 15.10 29.48
C PRO A 602 14.91 16.22 29.10
N ALA A 603 14.54 17.48 29.35
CA ALA A 603 15.31 18.65 28.93
C ALA A 603 16.82 18.56 29.27
N ILE A 604 17.14 18.05 30.46
CA ILE A 604 18.54 17.90 30.90
C ILE A 604 19.34 16.86 30.12
N CYS A 605 18.69 15.84 29.55
CA CYS A 605 19.36 14.73 28.87
C CYS A 605 19.89 15.14 27.50
N TRP A 606 19.32 16.16 26.84
CA TRP A 606 19.77 16.61 25.52
C TRP A 606 21.25 16.99 25.51
N GLU A 607 21.66 17.95 26.34
CA GLU A 607 23.05 18.42 26.38
C GLU A 607 23.97 17.61 27.30
N ARG A 608 23.41 16.81 28.22
CA ARG A 608 24.22 16.01 29.16
C ARG A 608 24.56 14.63 28.61
N ASP A 609 23.63 13.99 27.90
CA ASP A 609 23.71 12.58 27.54
C ASP A 609 23.54 12.36 26.01
N LEU A 610 22.49 12.89 25.38
CA LEU A 610 22.13 12.55 23.98
C LEU A 610 23.06 13.17 22.93
N LEU A 611 23.30 14.48 22.99
CA LEU A 611 24.15 15.20 22.03
C LEU A 611 25.63 14.83 22.21
N PRO A 612 26.21 14.84 23.44
CA PRO A 612 27.60 14.45 23.63
C PRO A 612 27.90 12.98 23.29
N ALA A 613 26.90 12.09 23.32
CA ALA A 613 27.09 10.70 22.90
C ALA A 613 27.26 10.56 21.37
N ARG A 614 26.68 11.49 20.58
CA ARG A 614 26.63 11.43 19.11
C ARG A 614 27.57 12.42 18.42
N LEU A 615 28.08 13.39 19.16
CA LEU A 615 28.93 14.47 18.67
C LEU A 615 30.27 14.49 19.38
N SER A 616 31.34 14.57 18.60
CA SER A 616 32.69 14.79 19.14
C SER A 616 32.82 16.24 19.62
N ASP A 617 33.28 16.45 20.85
CA ASP A 617 33.56 17.76 21.44
C ASP A 617 32.38 18.76 21.38
N TYR A 618 31.15 18.27 21.62
CA TYR A 618 29.95 19.12 21.63
C TYR A 618 30.10 20.35 22.54
N GLN A 619 29.83 21.53 21.97
CA GLN A 619 29.81 22.79 22.72
C GLN A 619 28.39 23.37 22.76
N PRO A 620 27.86 23.75 23.95
CA PRO A 620 26.53 24.35 24.07
C PRO A 620 26.23 25.55 23.15
N PRO A 621 27.20 26.44 22.82
CA PRO A 621 26.97 27.54 21.89
C PRO A 621 26.53 27.10 20.49
N TRP A 622 26.91 25.90 20.02
CA TRP A 622 26.51 25.44 18.69
C TRP A 622 24.99 25.30 18.55
N LEU A 623 24.32 24.84 19.61
CA LEU A 623 22.86 24.73 19.62
C LEU A 623 22.21 26.11 19.72
N ASP A 624 22.79 27.02 20.51
CA ASP A 624 22.31 28.39 20.63
C ASP A 624 22.44 29.15 19.30
N ASP A 625 23.56 28.98 18.58
CA ASP A 625 23.80 29.57 17.27
C ASP A 625 22.77 29.06 16.24
N LEU A 626 22.47 27.76 16.19
CA LEU A 626 21.45 27.18 15.31
C LEU A 626 20.01 27.63 15.65
N CYS A 627 19.73 27.92 16.92
CA CYS A 627 18.44 28.50 17.30
C CYS A 627 18.36 29.97 16.83
N LEU A 628 19.46 30.72 16.94
CA LEU A 628 19.54 32.12 16.50
C LEU A 628 19.47 32.28 14.98
N THR A 629 20.00 31.34 14.20
CA THR A 629 19.83 31.32 12.74
C THR A 629 18.39 31.05 12.33
N GLY A 630 17.57 30.51 13.25
CA GLY A 630 16.18 30.14 13.00
C GLY A 630 16.00 28.81 12.26
N GLU A 631 17.09 28.06 12.05
CA GLU A 631 17.07 26.73 11.43
C GLU A 631 16.50 25.67 12.37
N VAL A 632 16.81 25.80 13.67
CA VAL A 632 16.40 24.87 14.73
C VAL A 632 15.47 25.57 15.72
N GLY A 633 14.44 24.86 16.17
CA GLY A 633 13.59 25.27 17.28
C GLY A 633 13.56 24.21 18.38
N TRP A 634 13.08 24.60 19.55
CA TRP A 634 12.86 23.68 20.68
C TRP A 634 11.50 23.96 21.34
N GLY A 635 10.93 22.94 21.98
CA GLY A 635 9.65 23.06 22.66
C GLY A 635 9.00 21.71 22.98
N ARG A 636 7.81 21.75 23.58
CA ARG A 636 7.01 20.54 23.84
C ARG A 636 6.04 20.27 22.68
N LEU A 637 6.27 19.19 21.96
CA LEU A 637 5.44 18.76 20.84
C LEU A 637 4.18 18.00 21.30
N PHE A 638 4.27 17.23 22.38
CA PHE A 638 3.20 16.34 22.87
C PHE A 638 2.87 16.62 24.34
N PRO A 639 2.20 17.74 24.65
CA PRO A 639 1.74 18.03 26.00
C PRO A 639 0.66 17.03 26.43
N PRO A 640 0.60 16.66 27.73
CA PRO A 640 -0.37 15.70 28.23
C PRO A 640 -1.80 16.22 28.04
N GLY A 641 -2.69 15.35 27.53
CA GLY A 641 -4.09 15.66 27.38
C GLY A 641 -4.74 16.04 28.71
N GLY A 642 -5.54 17.11 28.72
CA GLY A 642 -6.15 17.70 29.91
C GLY A 642 -7.18 16.80 30.59
N ASN A 643 -6.72 15.82 31.36
CA ASN A 643 -7.56 15.10 32.33
C ASN A 643 -7.67 15.90 33.64
N GLY A 644 -8.07 17.18 33.61
CA GLY A 644 -8.55 17.98 34.75
C GLY A 644 -7.71 18.08 36.04
N GLU A 645 -6.61 17.35 36.18
CA GLU A 645 -5.75 17.32 37.35
C GLU A 645 -4.65 18.34 37.15
N ARG A 646 -4.59 19.32 38.06
CA ARG A 646 -3.45 20.23 38.16
C ARG A 646 -2.17 19.40 38.32
N PRO A 647 -1.13 19.62 37.50
CA PRO A 647 0.19 19.08 37.76
C PRO A 647 0.60 19.44 39.20
N ARG A 648 1.04 18.46 39.99
CA ARG A 648 1.41 18.66 41.40
C ARG A 648 2.63 19.58 41.60
N SER A 649 3.27 20.05 40.52
CA SER A 649 4.35 21.05 40.56
C SER A 649 4.20 22.05 39.41
N SER A 650 4.20 23.34 39.75
CA SER A 650 4.02 24.49 38.86
C SER A 650 5.31 24.98 38.16
N GLY A 651 6.45 24.29 38.30
CA GLY A 651 7.73 24.70 37.69
C GLY A 651 8.24 23.74 36.61
N VAL A 652 9.05 24.24 35.66
CA VAL A 652 9.87 23.38 34.80
C VAL A 652 10.82 22.60 35.70
N THR A 653 10.54 21.30 35.86
CA THR A 653 11.51 20.38 36.43
C THR A 653 12.52 19.99 35.36
N ARG A 654 13.72 19.58 35.77
CA ARG A 654 14.76 19.05 34.84
C ARG A 654 14.27 17.88 33.98
N VAL A 655 13.17 17.27 34.38
CA VAL A 655 12.57 16.07 33.78
C VAL A 655 11.45 16.42 32.80
N VAL A 656 11.11 17.70 32.60
CA VAL A 656 10.11 18.08 31.62
C VAL A 656 10.55 17.59 30.22
N PRO A 657 9.72 16.77 29.54
CA PRO A 657 10.01 16.30 28.20
C PRO A 657 10.04 17.46 27.21
N MET A 658 11.10 17.54 26.43
CA MET A 658 11.34 18.57 25.41
C MET A 658 11.81 17.92 24.12
N SER A 659 11.44 18.50 22.99
CA SER A 659 11.93 18.14 21.67
C SER A 659 12.75 19.30 21.08
N ILE A 660 13.74 18.94 20.26
CA ILE A 660 14.50 19.85 19.40
C ILE A 660 14.23 19.39 17.98
N PHE A 661 13.87 20.32 17.09
CA PHE A 661 13.39 20.01 15.74
C PHE A 661 13.83 21.08 14.74
N LEU A 662 13.80 20.74 13.45
CA LEU A 662 14.00 21.72 12.40
C LEU A 662 12.77 22.60 12.30
N ARG A 663 12.95 23.92 12.24
CA ARG A 663 11.82 24.85 12.22
C ARG A 663 10.95 24.69 10.98
N ALA A 664 11.57 24.30 9.85
CA ALA A 664 10.88 23.99 8.59
C ALA A 664 9.98 22.76 8.69
N ASP A 665 10.30 21.81 9.57
CA ASP A 665 9.58 20.54 9.72
C ASP A 665 8.50 20.58 10.82
N LEU A 666 8.45 21.67 11.58
CA LEU A 666 7.48 21.85 12.65
C LEU A 666 6.01 21.68 12.20
N PRO A 667 5.56 22.14 11.01
CA PRO A 667 4.17 21.99 10.56
C PRO A 667 3.64 20.55 10.60
N TRP A 668 4.41 19.58 10.10
CA TRP A 668 3.98 18.18 10.03
C TRP A 668 4.30 17.38 11.31
N LEU A 669 5.20 17.89 12.16
CA LEU A 669 5.52 17.30 13.47
C LEU A 669 4.45 17.56 14.54
N LEU A 670 3.75 18.70 14.47
CA LEU A 670 2.75 19.07 15.48
C LEU A 670 1.53 18.15 15.48
N PRO A 671 1.02 17.69 16.64
CA PRO A 671 -0.23 16.93 16.71
C PRO A 671 -1.41 17.81 16.27
N ALA A 672 -2.46 17.19 15.72
CA ALA A 672 -3.67 17.90 15.32
C ALA A 672 -4.41 18.56 16.50
N SER A 673 -4.18 18.08 17.73
CA SER A 673 -4.81 18.61 18.94
C SER A 673 -4.07 19.84 19.49
N GLU A 674 -4.82 20.89 19.82
CA GLU A 674 -4.27 22.06 20.50
C GLU A 674 -3.99 21.81 21.99
N PRO A 675 -2.92 22.41 22.56
CA PRO A 675 -2.64 22.33 23.98
C PRO A 675 -3.73 22.99 24.82
N THR A 676 -4.22 22.29 25.84
CA THR A 676 -5.24 22.82 26.76
C THR A 676 -4.69 23.97 27.60
N ARG A 677 -5.38 25.11 27.55
CA ARG A 677 -5.09 26.33 28.34
C ARG A 677 -5.76 26.34 29.71
N GLU A 678 -6.66 25.39 29.95
CA GLU A 678 -7.40 25.28 31.21
C GLU A 678 -6.47 24.93 32.38
N GLY A 679 -6.69 25.61 33.51
CA GLY A 679 -5.97 25.37 34.75
C GLY A 679 -4.55 25.96 34.82
N LEU A 680 -4.21 26.95 33.99
CA LEU A 680 -2.99 27.74 34.15
C LEU A 680 -3.02 28.58 35.44
N GLY A 681 -1.87 28.75 36.09
CA GLY A 681 -1.70 29.70 37.19
C GLY A 681 -1.90 31.16 36.74
N SER A 682 -2.34 32.03 37.65
CA SER A 682 -2.62 33.44 37.32
C SER A 682 -1.41 34.18 36.73
N GLN A 683 -0.22 33.90 37.25
CA GLN A 683 1.04 34.48 36.74
C GLN A 683 1.39 33.96 35.34
N ALA A 684 1.14 32.68 35.06
CA ALA A 684 1.36 32.08 33.74
C ALA A 684 0.37 32.64 32.71
N THR A 685 -0.90 32.83 33.09
CA THR A 685 -1.91 33.49 32.25
C THR A 685 -1.51 34.92 31.89
N GLU A 686 -1.06 35.72 32.88
CA GLU A 686 -0.64 37.10 32.65
C GLU A 686 0.53 37.21 31.66
N ILE A 687 1.56 36.36 31.79
CA ILE A 687 2.68 36.31 30.85
C ILE A 687 2.22 35.89 29.45
N TRP A 688 1.33 34.89 29.37
CA TRP A 688 0.81 34.42 28.09
C TRP A 688 0.03 35.52 27.35
N GLU A 689 -0.88 36.22 28.05
CA GLU A 689 -1.64 37.34 27.49
C GLU A 689 -0.72 38.47 27.02
N LEU A 690 0.33 38.78 27.79
CA LEU A 690 1.31 39.80 27.43
C LEU A 690 2.09 39.43 26.15
N LEU A 691 2.49 38.16 26.00
CA LEU A 691 3.16 37.66 24.79
C LEU A 691 2.22 37.62 23.58
N VAL A 692 0.93 37.36 23.77
CA VAL A 692 -0.08 37.45 22.69
C VAL A 692 -0.20 38.89 22.20
N GLN A 693 -0.27 39.85 23.13
CA GLN A 693 -0.49 41.26 22.80
C GLN A 693 0.74 41.96 22.22
N ARG A 694 1.94 41.64 22.74
CA ARG A 694 3.19 42.37 22.40
C ARG A 694 4.18 41.55 21.58
N GLY A 695 3.87 40.29 21.31
CA GLY A 695 4.79 39.37 20.63
C GLY A 695 5.98 38.98 21.51
N ALA A 696 7.10 38.66 20.86
CA ALA A 696 8.26 38.09 21.52
C ALA A 696 9.06 39.13 22.34
N LEU A 697 9.18 38.91 23.66
CA LEU A 697 9.76 39.84 24.63
C LEU A 697 11.00 39.24 25.33
N PHE A 698 11.96 40.09 25.73
CA PHE A 698 13.06 39.62 26.59
C PHE A 698 12.60 39.43 28.04
N ALA A 699 13.28 38.57 28.79
CA ALA A 699 12.96 38.34 30.21
C ALA A 699 12.96 39.65 31.04
N ALA A 700 13.85 40.61 30.75
CA ALA A 700 13.88 41.90 31.41
C ALA A 700 12.61 42.73 31.16
N ASP A 701 12.09 42.69 29.93
CA ASP A 701 10.86 43.40 29.54
C ASP A 701 9.63 42.76 30.18
N LEU A 702 9.62 41.42 30.28
CA LEU A 702 8.58 40.69 31.00
C LEU A 702 8.53 41.09 32.48
N ILE A 703 9.68 41.12 33.17
CA ILE A 703 9.78 41.57 34.56
C ILE A 703 9.29 43.02 34.72
N GLN A 704 9.68 43.90 33.80
CA GLN A 704 9.29 45.30 33.86
C GLN A 704 7.78 45.49 33.65
N ALA A 705 7.19 44.74 32.72
CA ALA A 705 5.77 44.84 32.38
C ALA A 705 4.87 44.22 33.46
N THR A 706 5.20 43.03 33.97
CA THR A 706 4.38 42.32 34.97
C THR A 706 4.71 42.70 36.42
N ARG A 707 5.84 43.37 36.65
CA ARG A 707 6.38 43.68 37.98
C ARG A 707 6.59 42.46 38.88
N MET A 708 6.74 41.27 38.27
CA MET A 708 7.00 40.02 39.00
C MET A 708 8.44 39.92 39.50
N LEU A 709 8.64 39.19 40.59
CA LEU A 709 9.97 38.75 41.01
C LEU A 709 10.56 37.78 39.96
N PRO A 710 11.90 37.78 39.74
CA PRO A 710 12.53 36.86 38.79
C PRO A 710 12.19 35.39 39.02
N THR A 711 12.07 34.95 40.28
CA THR A 711 11.68 33.58 40.62
C THR A 711 10.27 33.21 40.20
N HIS A 712 9.30 34.12 40.34
CA HIS A 712 7.93 33.89 39.86
C HIS A 712 7.87 33.86 38.33
N LEU A 713 8.72 34.64 37.65
CA LEU A 713 8.87 34.54 36.19
C LEU A 713 9.41 33.17 35.78
N GLU A 714 10.42 32.63 36.49
CA GLU A 714 10.96 31.29 36.24
C GLU A 714 9.88 30.20 36.38
N GLU A 715 9.08 30.28 37.44
CA GLU A 715 7.98 29.34 37.70
C GLU A 715 6.91 29.44 36.62
N ALA A 716 6.45 30.64 36.29
CA ALA A 716 5.40 30.86 35.32
C ALA A 716 5.84 30.52 33.88
N LEU A 717 7.06 30.88 33.46
CA LEU A 717 7.63 30.41 32.20
C LEU A 717 7.79 28.89 32.19
N GLY A 718 8.16 28.31 33.34
CA GLY A 718 8.22 26.86 33.50
C GLY A 718 6.88 26.19 33.26
N GLU A 719 5.81 26.69 33.88
CA GLU A 719 4.46 26.18 33.65
C GLU A 719 4.06 26.24 32.16
N LEU A 720 4.33 27.37 31.48
CA LEU A 720 4.02 27.57 30.07
C LEU A 720 4.82 26.67 29.12
N ILE A 721 6.12 26.46 29.39
CA ILE A 721 6.98 25.52 28.66
C ILE A 721 6.47 24.08 28.88
N GLY A 722 6.12 23.74 30.12
CA GLY A 722 5.55 22.45 30.48
C GLY A 722 4.25 22.14 29.74
N ARG A 723 3.43 23.16 29.42
CA ARG A 723 2.22 23.03 28.60
C ARG A 723 2.47 23.09 27.09
N GLY A 724 3.70 23.37 26.65
CA GLY A 724 4.05 23.52 25.23
C GLY A 724 3.48 24.78 24.58
N LEU A 725 3.31 25.86 25.36
CA LEU A 725 2.74 27.13 24.88
C LEU A 725 3.80 28.16 24.51
N VAL A 726 4.95 28.16 25.20
CA VAL A 726 6.03 29.13 25.05
C VAL A 726 7.32 28.44 24.65
N THR A 727 8.11 29.11 23.80
CA THR A 727 9.48 28.76 23.41
C THR A 727 10.39 30.01 23.53
N GLY A 728 11.68 29.86 23.23
CA GLY A 728 12.61 30.98 23.18
C GLY A 728 13.60 30.87 22.02
N ASP A 729 14.17 32.02 21.63
CA ASP A 729 15.09 32.12 20.48
C ASP A 729 16.44 31.43 20.73
N THR A 730 16.76 31.06 21.97
CA THR A 730 17.99 30.33 22.34
C THR A 730 17.67 29.23 23.34
N PHE A 731 18.50 28.17 23.34
CA PHE A 731 18.41 27.11 24.34
C PHE A 731 18.96 27.55 25.71
N ALA A 732 19.81 28.58 25.73
CA ALA A 732 20.37 29.18 26.94
C ALA A 732 19.31 29.60 27.99
N GLY A 733 18.13 30.06 27.54
CA GLY A 733 17.03 30.41 28.43
C GLY A 733 16.52 29.19 29.21
N LEU A 734 16.24 28.09 28.51
CA LEU A 734 15.86 26.81 29.13
C LEU A 734 16.98 26.25 30.01
N ARG A 735 18.24 26.35 29.55
CA ARG A 735 19.42 25.93 30.30
C ARG A 735 19.52 26.63 31.67
N SER A 736 19.17 27.91 31.73
CA SER A 736 19.11 28.67 33.00
C SER A 736 17.99 28.19 33.93
N LEU A 737 16.84 27.79 33.39
CA LEU A 737 15.69 27.31 34.18
C LEU A 737 15.94 25.92 34.78
N ILE A 738 16.68 25.05 34.10
CA ILE A 738 16.95 23.67 34.55
C ILE A 738 18.22 23.55 35.42
N ALA A 739 19.12 24.54 35.38
CA ALA A 739 20.38 24.53 36.12
C ALA A 739 20.17 24.43 37.65
N GLU A 740 21.08 23.74 38.35
CA GLU A 740 20.99 23.68 39.82
C GLU A 740 21.29 25.05 40.44
N LYS A 741 20.38 25.55 41.29
CA LYS A 741 20.70 26.64 42.22
C LYS A 741 21.66 26.10 43.28
N LYS A 742 22.97 26.12 43.01
CA LYS A 742 23.98 25.79 44.03
C LYS A 742 23.91 26.80 45.18
N ASP A 743 24.02 26.29 46.40
CA ASP A 743 24.01 27.08 47.63
C ASP A 743 25.16 28.11 47.62
N PRO A 744 24.92 29.39 47.97
CA PRO A 744 25.96 30.43 47.96
C PRO A 744 27.15 30.14 48.88
N LEU A 745 26.99 29.20 49.82
CA LEU A 745 27.96 28.85 50.87
C LEU A 745 29.14 27.99 50.39
N GLU A 746 29.07 27.38 49.20
CA GLU A 746 30.14 26.50 48.67
C GLU A 746 31.13 27.18 47.71
N ARG A 747 31.11 28.52 47.57
CA ARG A 747 32.11 29.21 46.74
C ARG A 747 33.42 29.39 47.50
N PRO A 748 34.56 28.81 47.06
CA PRO A 748 35.85 29.19 47.63
C PRO A 748 36.14 30.66 47.28
N MET A 749 36.25 31.49 48.31
CA MET A 749 36.74 32.87 48.23
C MET A 749 38.13 32.89 47.57
N ARG A 750 38.19 33.13 46.26
CA ARG A 750 39.42 33.61 45.60
C ARG A 750 39.23 35.09 45.26
N ARG A 751 40.21 35.85 45.73
CA ARG A 751 40.25 37.31 45.92
C ARG A 751 39.80 38.11 44.69
N ALA A 752 39.07 39.17 45.00
CA ALA A 752 38.76 40.28 44.12
C ALA A 752 40.05 40.95 43.59
N ALA A 753 40.11 41.14 42.29
CA ALA A 753 40.86 42.21 41.64
C ALA A 753 40.00 42.78 40.51
N ALA A 754 39.95 44.10 40.46
CA ALA A 754 38.97 44.93 39.79
C ALA A 754 38.89 44.76 38.25
N SER A 755 37.67 44.74 37.72
CA SER A 755 37.29 45.63 36.63
C SER A 755 35.78 45.91 36.67
N LEU A 756 35.42 47.15 36.31
CA LEU A 756 34.06 47.72 36.24
C LEU A 756 33.16 47.10 35.16
N ALA A 757 33.24 45.78 34.93
CA ALA A 757 32.22 45.07 34.18
C ALA A 757 30.98 44.97 35.10
N ARG A 758 29.96 45.78 34.81
CA ARG A 758 28.63 45.76 35.46
C ARG A 758 28.31 44.34 35.91
N ARG A 759 28.02 44.15 37.20
CA ARG A 759 27.47 42.91 37.77
C ARG A 759 26.37 42.39 36.82
N ARG A 760 26.73 41.49 35.89
CA ARG A 760 25.73 40.64 35.23
C ARG A 760 25.12 39.87 36.39
N VAL A 761 23.83 40.05 36.61
CA VAL A 761 23.07 39.29 37.60
C VAL A 761 23.11 37.83 37.15
N LEU A 762 24.15 37.13 37.61
CA LEU A 762 24.33 35.68 37.47
C LEU A 762 23.12 35.03 38.15
N GLY A 763 22.17 34.54 37.36
CA GLY A 763 20.96 33.87 37.84
C GLY A 763 19.64 34.49 37.39
N THR A 764 19.62 35.35 36.37
CA THR A 764 18.36 35.78 35.73
C THR A 764 18.12 34.99 34.45
N VAL A 765 16.87 34.58 34.23
CA VAL A 765 16.41 33.99 32.96
C VAL A 765 16.87 34.88 31.81
N THR A 766 17.59 34.31 30.86
CA THR A 766 18.08 35.01 29.67
C THR A 766 17.31 34.56 28.42
N GLY A 767 17.32 35.39 27.38
CA GLY A 767 16.68 35.06 26.11
C GLY A 767 15.41 35.86 25.84
N ARG A 768 14.96 35.74 24.59
CA ARG A 768 13.71 36.30 24.07
C ARG A 768 12.68 35.18 23.98
N TRP A 769 11.53 35.39 24.59
CA TRP A 769 10.47 34.40 24.77
C TRP A 769 9.32 34.71 23.83
N SER A 770 8.76 33.67 23.20
CA SER A 770 7.72 33.79 22.18
C SER A 770 6.69 32.66 22.28
N ILE A 771 5.52 32.86 21.67
CA ILE A 771 4.47 31.84 21.62
C ILE A 771 4.87 30.79 20.59
N PHE A 772 4.83 29.52 20.99
CA PHE A 772 5.37 28.43 20.19
C PHE A 772 4.50 28.06 18.98
N ARG A 773 3.20 27.79 19.18
CA ARG A 773 2.34 27.20 18.13
C ARG A 773 1.55 28.22 17.30
N ASP A 774 1.28 29.40 17.84
CA ASP A 774 0.37 30.38 17.22
C ASP A 774 0.99 31.06 15.98
N GLN A 775 2.33 31.14 15.91
CA GLN A 775 3.04 31.63 14.72
C GLN A 775 2.91 30.70 13.51
N VAL A 776 2.81 29.39 13.73
CA VAL A 776 2.72 28.37 12.66
C VAL A 776 1.26 28.11 12.29
N LEU A 777 0.40 27.92 13.29
CA LEU A 777 -1.05 27.73 13.08
C LEU A 777 -1.71 29.01 12.54
N GLY A 778 -1.23 30.20 12.91
CA GLY A 778 -1.71 31.48 12.38
C GLY A 778 -1.36 31.68 10.90
N ALA A 779 -0.17 31.27 10.46
CA ALA A 779 0.22 31.30 9.05
C ALA A 779 -0.54 30.27 8.20
N GLN A 780 -0.77 29.07 8.73
CA GLN A 780 -1.62 28.05 8.11
C GLN A 780 -3.09 28.47 8.04
N ARG A 781 -3.61 29.12 9.09
CA ARG A 781 -4.94 29.74 9.09
C ARG A 781 -5.03 30.82 8.03
N ALA A 782 -4.11 31.79 8.00
CA ALA A 782 -4.11 32.88 7.01
C ALA A 782 -4.02 32.36 5.56
N ALA A 783 -3.20 31.34 5.29
CA ALA A 783 -3.15 30.70 3.98
C ALA A 783 -4.44 29.92 3.64
N ALA A 784 -5.08 29.29 4.63
CA ALA A 784 -6.38 28.65 4.45
C ALA A 784 -7.52 29.66 4.22
N THR A 785 -7.48 30.84 4.86
CA THR A 785 -8.48 31.91 4.68
C THR A 785 -8.34 32.63 3.33
N GLU A 786 -7.13 32.75 2.77
CA GLU A 786 -6.92 33.35 1.44
C GLU A 786 -7.25 32.41 0.27
N ILE A 787 -7.23 31.09 0.48
CA ILE A 787 -7.45 30.08 -0.59
C ILE A 787 -8.85 29.44 -0.53
N GLY A 788 -9.67 29.74 0.50
CA GLY A 788 -11.09 29.32 0.54
C GLY A 788 -11.30 27.80 0.58
N THR A 789 -10.32 27.05 1.08
CA THR A 789 -10.29 25.57 1.10
C THR A 789 -10.15 25.05 2.53
N GLU A 790 -11.25 24.94 3.27
CA GLU A 790 -11.21 24.40 4.64
C GLU A 790 -11.31 22.86 4.70
N ALA A 791 -11.86 22.19 3.67
CA ALA A 791 -12.12 20.73 3.73
C ALA A 791 -11.18 19.85 2.89
N THR A 792 -10.71 20.32 1.73
CA THR A 792 -9.87 19.53 0.81
C THR A 792 -8.36 19.65 1.10
N GLY A 793 -7.92 20.74 1.72
CA GLY A 793 -6.52 20.92 2.14
C GLY A 793 -6.11 19.96 3.27
N GLN A 794 -7.04 19.61 4.16
CA GLN A 794 -6.74 18.75 5.33
C GLN A 794 -6.40 17.30 4.94
N ALA A 795 -7.00 16.77 3.86
CA ALA A 795 -6.73 15.39 3.41
C ALA A 795 -5.36 15.26 2.70
N VAL A 796 -5.00 16.25 1.88
CA VAL A 796 -3.68 16.31 1.21
C VAL A 796 -2.57 16.55 2.24
N ASP A 797 -2.78 17.47 3.18
CA ASP A 797 -1.87 17.74 4.31
C ASP A 797 -1.68 16.50 5.19
N SER A 798 -2.75 15.71 5.42
CA SER A 798 -2.66 14.45 6.17
C SER A 798 -1.77 13.41 5.48
N GLN A 799 -1.87 13.27 4.16
CA GLN A 799 -1.07 12.29 3.42
C GLN A 799 0.40 12.71 3.31
N GLU A 800 0.66 14.02 3.10
CA GLU A 800 2.01 14.59 3.12
C GLU A 800 2.65 14.40 4.50
N ARG A 801 1.91 14.68 5.58
CA ARG A 801 2.32 14.42 6.96
C ARG A 801 2.67 12.96 7.21
N LEU A 802 1.82 12.01 6.78
CA LEU A 802 2.11 10.57 6.92
C LEU A 802 3.38 10.18 6.16
N THR A 803 3.61 10.77 4.99
CA THR A 803 4.80 10.53 4.16
C THR A 803 6.06 11.10 4.82
N ALA A 804 5.97 12.32 5.38
CA ALA A 804 7.07 12.94 6.13
C ALA A 804 7.45 12.11 7.37
N TRP A 805 6.45 11.62 8.13
CA TRP A 805 6.69 10.71 9.25
C TRP A 805 7.32 9.39 8.82
N ALA A 806 6.86 8.79 7.72
CA ALA A 806 7.45 7.56 7.19
C ALA A 806 8.94 7.74 6.87
N TRP A 807 9.31 8.84 6.21
CA TRP A 807 10.71 9.18 5.94
C TRP A 807 11.52 9.48 7.20
N GLN A 808 10.93 10.19 8.17
CA GLN A 808 11.59 10.49 9.43
C GLN A 808 11.94 9.21 10.21
N LEU A 809 11.02 8.24 10.25
CA LEU A 809 11.26 6.94 10.88
C LEU A 809 12.35 6.13 10.16
N VAL A 810 12.32 6.11 8.82
CA VAL A 810 13.35 5.42 8.01
C VAL A 810 14.72 6.07 8.23
N ARG A 811 14.80 7.41 8.24
CA ARG A 811 16.06 8.14 8.49
C ARG A 811 16.61 7.85 9.89
N ARG A 812 15.75 7.76 10.90
CA ARG A 812 16.17 7.53 12.29
C ARG A 812 16.62 6.11 12.56
N TRP A 813 15.82 5.14 12.13
CA TRP A 813 15.98 3.74 12.51
C TRP A 813 16.69 2.90 11.44
N GLY A 814 16.69 3.35 10.18
CA GLY A 814 17.20 2.59 9.03
C GLY A 814 16.28 1.45 8.61
N VAL A 815 15.90 0.60 9.58
CA VAL A 815 14.89 -0.46 9.45
C VAL A 815 13.72 -0.15 10.38
N VAL A 816 12.51 -0.09 9.83
CA VAL A 816 11.29 0.31 10.55
C VAL A 816 10.33 -0.87 10.69
N PHE A 817 9.79 -1.06 11.88
CA PHE A 817 8.75 -2.03 12.20
C PHE A 817 7.90 -1.54 13.37
N ARG A 818 6.73 -2.17 13.57
CA ARG A 818 5.68 -1.71 14.51
C ARG A 818 6.21 -1.42 15.92
N ASP A 819 7.00 -2.32 16.51
CA ASP A 819 7.33 -2.23 17.93
C ASP A 819 8.24 -1.04 18.26
N LEU A 820 8.95 -0.45 17.27
CA LEU A 820 9.75 0.77 17.45
C LEU A 820 8.89 2.00 17.77
N LEU A 821 7.63 2.03 17.33
CA LEU A 821 6.72 3.15 17.59
C LEU A 821 6.43 3.33 19.09
N ALA A 822 6.74 2.34 19.94
CA ALA A 822 6.68 2.49 21.40
C ALA A 822 7.65 3.55 21.95
N ARG A 823 8.58 4.08 21.12
CA ARG A 823 9.48 5.20 21.42
C ARG A 823 9.15 6.48 20.65
N GLU A 824 8.04 6.50 19.93
CA GLU A 824 7.64 7.58 19.03
C GLU A 824 6.31 8.18 19.48
N ASP A 825 6.32 9.00 20.54
CA ASP A 825 5.10 9.51 21.19
C ASP A 825 4.15 10.28 20.23
N GLY A 826 4.71 10.86 19.16
CA GLY A 826 3.96 11.61 18.15
C GLY A 826 3.69 10.90 16.83
N ALA A 827 4.20 9.68 16.64
CA ALA A 827 4.08 9.00 15.37
C ALA A 827 2.62 8.61 15.06
N PRO A 828 2.20 8.68 13.79
CA PRO A 828 0.94 8.10 13.34
C PRO A 828 0.87 6.60 13.65
N ARG A 829 -0.35 6.05 13.67
CA ARG A 829 -0.55 4.64 13.99
C ARG A 829 0.13 3.76 12.94
N TRP A 830 0.64 2.59 13.35
CA TRP A 830 1.27 1.65 12.41
C TRP A 830 0.38 1.31 11.21
N SER A 831 -0.94 1.15 11.44
CA SER A 831 -1.93 0.90 10.39
C SER A 831 -2.05 2.02 9.35
N GLU A 832 -1.75 3.27 9.71
CA GLU A 832 -1.77 4.44 8.83
C GLU A 832 -0.47 4.55 8.04
N LEU A 833 0.65 4.10 8.60
CA LEU A 833 1.97 4.12 7.96
C LEU A 833 2.20 2.96 6.98
N VAL A 834 1.64 1.77 7.23
CA VAL A 834 1.83 0.59 6.36
C VAL A 834 1.43 0.85 4.90
N PRO A 835 0.29 1.49 4.58
CA PRO A 835 -0.05 1.83 3.19
C PRO A 835 0.99 2.73 2.53
N VAL A 836 1.59 3.67 3.28
CA VAL A 836 2.65 4.55 2.78
C VAL A 836 3.92 3.75 2.52
N PHE A 837 4.35 2.90 3.45
CA PHE A 837 5.53 2.05 3.25
C PHE A 837 5.37 1.08 2.08
N ARG A 838 4.19 0.49 1.90
CA ARG A 838 3.89 -0.37 0.74
C ARG A 838 3.92 0.42 -0.57
N ARG A 839 3.47 1.67 -0.57
CA ARG A 839 3.58 2.56 -1.73
C ARG A 839 5.03 2.86 -2.07
N LEU A 840 5.86 3.16 -1.06
CA LEU A 840 7.30 3.40 -1.23
C LEU A 840 8.05 2.11 -1.66
N GLU A 841 7.61 0.95 -1.19
CA GLU A 841 8.14 -0.35 -1.63
C GLU A 841 7.76 -0.63 -3.09
N ALA A 842 6.51 -0.36 -3.47
CA ALA A 842 6.06 -0.50 -4.85
C ALA A 842 6.85 0.44 -5.77
N ARG A 843 7.21 1.65 -5.32
CA ARG A 843 8.10 2.57 -6.06
C ARG A 843 9.55 2.10 -6.15
N GLY A 844 9.93 1.07 -5.40
CA GLY A 844 11.31 0.57 -5.32
C GLY A 844 12.24 1.41 -4.44
N GLU A 845 11.72 2.40 -3.71
CA GLU A 845 12.52 3.25 -2.81
C GLU A 845 12.84 2.51 -1.49
N LEU A 846 11.85 1.78 -0.96
CA LEU A 846 12.01 0.93 0.21
C LEU A 846 11.94 -0.55 -0.18
N ARG A 847 12.44 -1.40 0.69
CA ARG A 847 12.26 -2.86 0.61
C ARG A 847 11.48 -3.32 1.82
N GLY A 848 10.38 -4.03 1.59
CA GLY A 848 9.64 -4.75 2.64
C GLY A 848 10.20 -6.16 2.81
N GLY A 849 10.21 -6.69 4.03
CA GLY A 849 10.72 -8.03 4.31
C GLY A 849 10.82 -8.37 5.79
N ARG A 850 11.58 -9.43 6.10
CA ARG A 850 12.00 -9.79 7.46
C ARG A 850 13.51 -9.68 7.55
N PHE A 851 14.00 -8.49 7.88
CA PHE A 851 15.43 -8.20 7.99
C PHE A 851 16.00 -8.60 9.34
N ILE A 852 15.18 -8.55 10.39
CA ILE A 852 15.58 -8.83 11.77
C ILE A 852 14.77 -10.02 12.29
N ALA A 853 15.47 -11.05 12.78
CA ALA A 853 14.90 -12.23 13.40
C ALA A 853 14.46 -11.94 14.84
N GLY A 854 13.39 -12.60 15.30
CA GLY A 854 12.86 -12.43 16.67
C GLY A 854 11.90 -11.25 16.86
N VAL A 855 11.69 -10.44 15.81
CA VAL A 855 10.72 -9.33 15.81
C VAL A 855 9.52 -9.69 14.94
N ALA A 856 8.31 -9.45 15.45
CA ALA A 856 7.07 -9.78 14.77
C ALA A 856 6.61 -8.66 13.82
N GLY A 857 6.03 -9.05 12.68
CA GLY A 857 5.41 -8.14 11.72
C GLY A 857 6.23 -7.86 10.46
N GLU A 858 5.67 -7.03 9.58
CA GLU A 858 6.34 -6.53 8.38
C GLU A 858 7.40 -5.48 8.75
N GLN A 859 8.54 -5.51 8.07
CA GLN A 859 9.64 -4.58 8.27
C GLN A 859 9.97 -3.88 6.94
N PHE A 860 10.34 -2.59 7.00
CA PHE A 860 10.66 -1.78 5.83
C PHE A 860 12.00 -1.08 6.02
N ALA A 861 12.85 -1.08 5.00
CA ALA A 861 14.17 -0.46 5.08
C ALA A 861 14.66 0.03 3.71
N LEU A 862 15.58 1.00 3.73
CA LEU A 862 16.35 1.38 2.55
C LEU A 862 17.36 0.29 2.21
N GLU A 863 17.65 0.11 0.91
CA GLU A 863 18.67 -0.85 0.46
C GLU A 863 20.05 -0.57 1.08
N ALA A 864 20.42 0.70 1.22
CA ALA A 864 21.67 1.09 1.87
C ALA A 864 21.73 0.64 3.34
N ALA A 865 20.64 0.81 4.08
CA ALA A 865 20.52 0.39 5.47
C ALA A 865 20.61 -1.14 5.62
N ILE A 866 19.99 -1.89 4.70
CA ILE A 866 20.08 -3.37 4.69
C ILE A 866 21.54 -3.83 4.46
N ARG A 867 22.27 -3.18 3.55
CA ARG A 867 23.69 -3.50 3.31
C ARG A 867 24.55 -3.21 4.54
N GLN A 868 24.31 -2.11 5.24
CA GLN A 868 25.00 -1.79 6.49
C GLN A 868 24.64 -2.77 7.62
N LEU A 869 23.36 -3.12 7.79
CA LEU A 869 22.90 -4.09 8.78
C LEU A 869 23.61 -5.43 8.63
N ARG A 870 23.83 -5.90 7.39
CA ARG A 870 24.52 -7.17 7.11
C ARG A 870 25.99 -7.19 7.54
N LYS A 871 26.67 -6.05 7.59
CA LYS A 871 28.06 -5.97 8.08
C LYS A 871 28.17 -6.34 9.55
N HIS A 872 27.10 -6.14 10.33
CA HIS A 872 27.06 -6.39 11.77
C HIS A 872 26.65 -7.82 12.14
N ARG A 873 26.49 -8.70 11.15
CA ARG A 873 26.06 -10.09 11.37
C ARG A 873 27.04 -10.90 12.19
N ASP A 874 28.35 -10.72 11.99
CA ASP A 874 29.37 -11.50 12.69
C ASP A 874 29.63 -10.94 14.10
N PRO A 875 29.29 -11.68 15.18
CA PRO A 875 29.42 -11.18 16.55
C PRO A 875 30.87 -11.11 17.05
N ALA A 876 31.81 -11.69 16.30
CA ALA A 876 33.23 -11.77 16.68
C ALA A 876 33.99 -10.43 16.51
N ALA A 877 33.43 -9.47 15.78
CA ALA A 877 34.16 -8.29 15.33
C ALA A 877 34.21 -7.12 16.34
N SER A 878 33.35 -7.08 17.37
CA SER A 878 33.29 -5.92 18.27
C SER A 878 33.10 -6.32 19.74
N ALA A 879 34.13 -6.06 20.56
CA ALA A 879 34.08 -6.18 22.02
C ALA A 879 33.64 -4.85 22.68
N GLU A 880 32.69 -4.15 22.06
CA GLU A 880 32.26 -2.82 22.51
C GLU A 880 31.28 -2.91 23.68
N LEU A 881 31.62 -2.16 24.74
CA LEU A 881 30.76 -1.81 25.85
C LEU A 881 30.24 -0.40 25.61
N VAL A 882 28.92 -0.26 25.41
CA VAL A 882 28.26 1.04 25.19
C VAL A 882 27.31 1.31 26.35
N VAL A 883 27.42 2.51 26.93
CA VAL A 883 26.51 2.96 28.00
C VAL A 883 25.64 4.09 27.46
N ILE A 884 24.33 3.91 27.54
CA ILE A 884 23.34 4.91 27.13
C ILE A 884 22.49 5.34 28.33
N ASN A 885 21.98 6.57 28.27
CA ASN A 885 20.92 7.00 29.18
C ASN A 885 19.61 6.29 28.81
N ALA A 886 18.78 5.92 29.79
CA ALA A 886 17.51 5.26 29.52
C ALA A 886 16.49 6.17 28.79
N ALA A 887 16.69 7.49 28.83
CA ALA A 887 15.92 8.46 28.06
C ALA A 887 16.34 8.56 26.58
N ASP A 888 17.43 7.91 26.19
CA ASP A 888 17.85 7.83 24.79
C ASP A 888 16.84 6.98 23.98
N PRO A 889 16.47 7.38 22.74
CA PRO A 889 15.60 6.58 21.88
C PRO A 889 16.11 5.15 21.67
N LEU A 890 17.42 4.92 21.73
CA LEU A 890 18.04 3.59 21.58
C LEU A 890 17.79 2.66 22.78
N ASN A 891 17.08 3.10 23.82
CA ASN A 891 16.59 2.23 24.87
C ASN A 891 15.46 1.32 24.34
N LEU A 892 15.84 0.22 23.68
CA LEU A 892 14.92 -0.79 23.18
C LEU A 892 14.74 -1.98 24.15
N VAL A 893 15.17 -1.82 25.41
CA VAL A 893 15.04 -2.86 26.43
C VAL A 893 13.58 -3.10 26.78
N GLY A 894 13.15 -4.37 26.70
CA GLY A 894 11.75 -4.78 26.88
C GLY A 894 10.81 -4.38 25.75
N ILE A 895 11.36 -3.92 24.61
CA ILE A 895 10.63 -3.72 23.36
C ILE A 895 11.02 -4.83 22.38
N ILE A 896 12.32 -4.93 22.07
CA ILE A 896 12.86 -5.97 21.17
C ILE A 896 13.76 -6.98 21.88
N THR A 897 14.10 -6.73 23.15
CA THR A 897 14.93 -7.63 23.96
C THR A 897 14.14 -8.25 25.10
N PRO A 898 14.52 -9.46 25.58
CA PRO A 898 13.78 -10.19 26.60
C PRO A 898 13.59 -9.53 27.98
N PRO A 899 14.54 -8.76 28.55
CA PRO A 899 14.38 -8.16 29.88
C PRO A 899 13.18 -7.22 29.98
N PRO A 900 12.62 -6.97 31.18
CA PRO A 900 11.49 -6.06 31.35
C PRO A 900 11.83 -4.63 30.92
N ARG A 901 10.80 -3.88 30.49
CA ARG A 901 10.95 -2.51 29.98
C ARG A 901 11.53 -1.59 31.05
N ILE A 902 12.61 -0.89 30.68
CA ILE A 902 13.26 0.08 31.57
C ILE A 902 12.64 1.47 31.36
N PRO A 903 12.16 2.14 32.43
CA PRO A 903 11.61 3.49 32.34
C PRO A 903 12.62 4.51 31.79
N ALA A 904 12.17 5.33 30.84
CA ALA A 904 12.95 6.39 30.19
C ALA A 904 13.10 7.62 31.10
N GLN A 905 13.82 7.45 32.21
CA GLN A 905 14.08 8.51 33.19
C GLN A 905 15.51 9.00 33.09
N ALA A 906 15.71 10.30 33.35
CA ALA A 906 17.00 10.96 33.20
C ALA A 906 18.12 10.39 34.09
N GLN A 907 17.78 9.73 35.20
CA GLN A 907 18.75 9.14 36.14
C GLN A 907 19.13 7.70 35.80
N ASN A 908 18.38 7.02 34.94
CA ASN A 908 18.59 5.61 34.65
C ASN A 908 19.62 5.46 33.51
N ARG A 909 20.52 4.49 33.63
CA ARG A 909 21.55 4.16 32.63
C ARG A 909 21.53 2.68 32.28
N ILE A 910 21.87 2.35 31.05
CA ILE A 910 21.86 0.98 30.54
C ILE A 910 23.21 0.68 29.90
N ALA A 911 23.84 -0.41 30.31
CA ALA A 911 25.06 -0.92 29.73
C ALA A 911 24.75 -2.07 28.76
N TRP A 912 25.30 -1.96 27.57
CA TRP A 912 25.19 -2.94 26.50
C TRP A 912 26.56 -3.51 26.17
N LEU A 913 26.62 -4.83 26.03
CA LEU A 913 27.83 -5.54 25.62
C LEU A 913 27.50 -6.34 24.37
N ARG A 914 28.22 -6.09 23.26
CA ARG A 914 28.02 -6.79 21.98
C ARG A 914 26.56 -6.74 21.47
N GLY A 915 25.83 -5.65 21.74
CA GLY A 915 24.43 -5.49 21.34
C GLY A 915 23.41 -6.17 22.26
N VAL A 916 23.84 -6.76 23.39
CA VAL A 916 22.96 -7.36 24.40
C VAL A 916 22.96 -6.49 25.67
N PRO A 917 21.79 -6.20 26.28
CA PRO A 917 21.75 -5.42 27.51
C PRO A 917 22.23 -6.27 28.68
N VAL A 918 23.25 -5.80 29.40
CA VAL A 918 23.92 -6.60 30.44
C VAL A 918 23.71 -6.07 31.86
N ALA A 919 23.49 -4.77 32.03
CA ALA A 919 23.26 -4.17 33.33
C ALA A 919 22.50 -2.84 33.22
N VAL A 920 21.83 -2.47 34.30
CA VAL A 920 21.03 -1.23 34.42
C VAL A 920 21.40 -0.56 35.74
N CYS A 921 21.55 0.75 35.70
CA CYS A 921 21.64 1.58 36.90
C CYS A 921 20.30 2.34 37.04
N GLN A 922 19.57 2.10 38.12
CA GLN A 922 18.34 2.83 38.46
C GLN A 922 18.61 3.70 39.70
N GLY A 923 18.90 4.98 39.48
CA GLY A 923 19.43 5.83 40.55
C GLY A 923 20.84 5.40 40.95
N ASP A 924 21.02 4.96 42.20
CA ASP A 924 22.29 4.48 42.72
C ASP A 924 22.43 2.94 42.72
N ASP A 925 21.33 2.22 42.43
CA ASP A 925 21.31 0.77 42.44
C ASP A 925 21.66 0.18 41.06
N VAL A 926 22.55 -0.81 41.04
CA VAL A 926 23.04 -1.46 39.82
C VAL A 926 22.54 -2.90 39.75
N GLN A 927 21.65 -3.17 38.81
CA GLN A 927 21.10 -4.49 38.55
C GLN A 927 21.76 -5.14 37.33
N LEU A 928 22.28 -6.36 37.49
CA LEU A 928 22.80 -7.16 36.38
C LEU A 928 21.67 -7.92 35.69
N LEU A 929 21.60 -7.82 34.36
CA LEU A 929 20.60 -8.50 33.52
C LEU A 929 21.12 -9.80 32.90
N ALA A 930 22.45 -9.97 32.81
CA ALA A 930 23.11 -11.14 32.24
C ALA A 930 24.22 -11.65 33.15
N ARG A 931 24.57 -12.94 33.01
CA ARG A 931 25.74 -13.53 33.68
C ARG A 931 27.01 -13.07 32.94
N LEU A 932 27.89 -12.38 33.66
CA LEU A 932 29.17 -11.86 33.15
C LEU A 932 30.34 -12.46 33.92
N SER A 933 31.54 -12.45 33.33
CA SER A 933 32.76 -12.75 34.09
C SER A 933 33.03 -11.67 35.15
N ALA A 934 33.84 -11.98 36.17
CA ALA A 934 34.16 -11.02 37.24
C ALA A 934 34.79 -9.73 36.69
N VAL A 935 35.70 -9.84 35.71
CA VAL A 935 36.37 -8.71 35.05
C VAL A 935 35.38 -7.86 34.24
N GLU A 936 34.48 -8.49 33.49
CA GLU A 936 33.44 -7.77 32.74
C GLU A 936 32.44 -7.08 33.67
N THR A 937 32.09 -7.72 34.79
CA THR A 937 31.19 -7.15 35.80
C THR A 937 31.77 -5.87 36.40
N GLU A 938 33.05 -5.89 36.79
CA GLU A 938 33.73 -4.72 37.33
C GLU A 938 33.81 -3.57 36.30
N ARG A 939 34.18 -3.88 35.05
CA ARG A 939 34.21 -2.91 33.95
C ARG A 939 32.83 -2.27 33.69
N VAL A 940 31.76 -3.07 33.70
CA VAL A 940 30.38 -2.60 33.49
C VAL A 940 29.91 -1.74 34.65
N GLN A 941 30.17 -2.15 35.89
CA GLN A 941 29.82 -1.36 37.08
C GLN A 941 30.57 -0.02 37.12
N GLN A 942 31.85 -0.01 36.75
CA GLN A 942 32.65 1.20 36.64
C GLN A 942 32.12 2.13 35.54
N ALA A 943 31.73 1.59 34.38
CA ALA A 943 31.17 2.37 33.28
C ALA A 943 29.77 2.95 33.61
N LEU A 944 28.95 2.23 34.37
CA LEU A 944 27.63 2.70 34.81
C LEU A 944 27.70 3.77 35.91
N ARG A 945 28.62 3.63 36.86
CA ARG A 945 28.84 4.57 37.97
C ARG A 945 29.72 5.76 37.57
N GLY A 946 30.47 5.63 36.48
CA GLY A 946 31.22 6.72 35.90
C GLY A 946 30.27 7.87 35.57
N ARG A 947 30.46 9.01 36.26
CA ARG A 947 30.06 10.30 35.68
C ARG A 947 30.62 10.33 34.25
N PRO A 948 29.89 10.87 33.23
CA PRO A 948 30.58 11.27 32.00
C PRO A 948 31.79 12.12 32.44
N PRO A 949 32.97 11.98 31.80
CA PRO A 949 34.21 12.56 32.30
C PRO A 949 33.99 14.03 32.63
N ALA A 950 33.98 14.34 33.93
CA ALA A 950 33.95 15.71 34.41
C ALA A 950 35.39 16.24 34.36
N GLU A 951 35.52 17.49 33.88
CA GLU A 951 36.75 18.31 33.76
C GLU A 951 37.55 18.00 32.48
N PHE A 952 37.45 18.78 31.39
CA PHE A 952 37.92 20.17 31.30
C PHE A 952 38.97 20.56 32.34
N LEU A 953 40.04 19.77 32.41
CA LEU A 953 41.36 20.25 32.79
C LEU A 953 42.35 19.78 31.71
N PRO A 954 43.13 20.67 31.07
CA PRO A 954 44.26 20.22 30.27
C PRO A 954 45.20 19.44 31.21
N PRO A 955 45.86 18.36 30.74
CA PRO A 955 46.76 17.61 31.59
C PRO A 955 47.82 18.57 32.18
N PRO A 956 48.23 18.40 33.45
CA PRO A 956 49.29 19.23 34.01
C PRO A 956 50.52 19.08 33.11
N ARG A 957 51.01 20.22 32.60
CA ARG A 957 52.25 20.27 31.83
C ARG A 957 53.34 19.62 32.68
N ARG A 958 53.71 18.38 32.36
CA ARG A 958 54.96 17.79 32.84
C ARG A 958 56.09 18.58 32.18
N SER A 959 56.73 19.41 32.98
CA SER A 959 58.01 20.01 32.65
C SER A 959 59.05 18.93 32.40
N GLY A 960 59.66 18.95 31.21
CA GLY A 960 61.03 18.48 30.99
C GLY A 960 61.21 17.10 30.35
N ARG A 961 61.32 17.05 29.01
CA ARG A 961 62.52 16.63 28.26
C ARG A 961 62.22 16.59 26.75
N LYS A 962 62.96 17.38 25.97
CA LYS A 962 63.08 17.22 24.50
C LYS A 962 63.82 15.92 24.16
N PRO A 963 63.40 15.22 23.10
CA PRO A 963 64.33 14.86 22.02
C PRO A 963 63.68 15.16 20.64
N ALA A 964 64.36 15.94 19.79
CA ALA A 964 65.17 15.50 18.65
C ALA A 964 64.33 15.24 17.37
N SER A 965 64.39 16.21 16.45
CA SER A 965 63.81 16.15 15.11
C SER A 965 64.69 15.33 14.16
N PRO A 966 64.10 14.68 13.14
CA PRO A 966 64.71 14.61 11.80
C PRO A 966 63.70 15.09 10.73
N GLU A 967 64.06 16.14 9.99
CA GLU A 967 64.54 16.08 8.59
C GLU A 967 63.41 15.94 7.55
N TYR A 968 63.10 17.07 6.90
CA TYR A 968 62.34 17.17 5.66
C TYR A 968 63.30 17.10 4.46
N PRO A 969 63.04 16.30 3.41
CA PRO A 969 63.67 16.49 2.12
C PRO A 969 62.84 17.44 1.24
N GLN A 970 63.45 18.59 0.97
CA GLN A 970 63.60 19.26 -0.33
C GLN A 970 62.37 19.70 -1.15
N GLN A 971 62.26 21.03 -1.22
CA GLN A 971 61.66 21.81 -2.30
C GLN A 971 62.36 21.59 -3.64
N ILE A 972 61.60 21.59 -4.75
CA ILE A 972 61.99 22.18 -6.06
C ILE A 972 60.74 22.90 -6.66
N PRO A 973 60.89 24.03 -7.38
CA PRO A 973 60.00 25.19 -7.23
C PRO A 973 59.31 25.74 -8.51
N ARG A 974 58.33 26.63 -8.27
CA ARG A 974 57.93 27.85 -9.07
C ARG A 974 57.20 27.67 -10.42
N PRO A 975 56.55 28.73 -11.00
CA PRO A 975 56.48 30.13 -10.56
C PRO A 975 55.07 30.78 -10.48
N LEU A 976 54.92 31.70 -9.53
CA LEU A 976 54.14 32.93 -9.65
C LEU A 976 54.83 33.88 -10.63
N ILE A 977 54.10 34.53 -11.54
CA ILE A 977 54.40 35.93 -11.93
C ILE A 977 53.09 36.67 -12.22
N ARG A 978 52.80 37.62 -11.31
CA ARG A 978 51.94 38.82 -11.36
C ARG A 978 50.43 38.66 -11.49
#